data_AF-A0A9W4K578-F1
#
_entry.id   AF-A0A9W4K578-F1
#
_cell.length_a   1.000
_cell.length_b   1.000
_cell.length_c   1.000
_cell.angle_alpha   90.00
_cell.angle_beta   90.00
_cell.angle_gamma   90.00
#
_symmetry.space_group_name_H-M   'P 1'
#
loop_
_entity.id
_entity.type
_entity.pdbx_description
1 polymer ?
#
loop_
_entity_poly.entity_id
_entity_poly.type
_entity_poly.pdbx_seq_one_letter_code
_entity_poly.pdbx_strand_id
1 'polypeptide(L)'
;MDVLTDEMSKEAPHKSEVIGQSSSERPPSYSDNQVEQPPLELPQLDLGSHLSSSTTVTRDQCIAHLKFLAVLADLRDTISSDDGLFGIHDADAERRQRYPDELNEARARIREKRWAVYTARAVDRYTKWWSIGLPQSRPMATIDDLESTDYENILICDTIVAWDTDNLPPLDILMVWHAHCLNPRNFLEDCIRYGKISTWVTGFPWEVIDRCINNHTMEYTVSEQAQRLFEQKLNIKWNNLHDPSTKQVNCTYCGRVNDVPWTKPDLGSPAQAFKYSHGYADDSFTEICVGCQRFIDHHRLKVAKFRKDLAATLYENLPMPGSFTNLQGIPKGSSIIKTTRGNLGDMLFATRIVQAVGKDLMDFTDGRVDRCKCIADLRYELSVKLWNKKILMKTHGVYLNSLRPGEKIQLRRMMSRYWENLGPFALDLVGAVIRQGTFVDKMDRIDWLHSPTVFDTMDRLIKKYEVFFRIMIENPGHMAVPTLDVDLAWHTHQLSPSRYYKYSTSKAPLGGKRTFIDHDDKVEEGKLSDGFAWTSKMYRRLTDGGVYSECTCWYCEATRTPDLYDRWITAGSVSRARAAADLLHDRPDVSSDPNKNPHISSHNAIRPTTKYYRCGLFRTMQEKRLISNYQKAARRAEKRGQRSDSKSSNSQGDPQYYMPYAFGYPIVMPFYAPYMMDPSINCHSYADNPACVNFTSADGNCCSGTCGKLFIHPAASIE
;
A
#
# COMPACT_ATOMS: atom_id res chain seq x y z
N MET A 1 37.96 80.99 -55.81
CA MET A 1 36.59 81.54 -55.94
C MET A 1 35.64 80.39 -55.63
N ASP A 2 35.69 79.78 -54.44
CA ASP A 2 35.29 80.34 -53.13
C ASP A 2 33.84 80.86 -53.22
N VAL A 3 32.87 80.37 -52.44
CA VAL A 3 32.88 80.27 -50.98
C VAL A 3 31.84 79.23 -50.48
N LEU A 4 32.31 78.31 -49.61
CA LEU A 4 31.78 77.78 -48.32
C LEU A 4 30.24 77.63 -48.13
N THR A 5 29.68 76.41 -48.01
CA THR A 5 29.56 75.43 -46.88
C THR A 5 28.49 75.75 -45.81
N ASP A 6 27.46 74.89 -45.70
CA ASP A 6 27.07 74.11 -44.50
C ASP A 6 25.90 73.16 -44.87
N GLU A 7 26.05 71.84 -44.73
CA GLU A 7 25.60 70.99 -43.58
C GLU A 7 24.06 70.87 -43.48
N MET A 8 23.38 69.72 -43.45
CA MET A 8 23.69 68.29 -43.29
C MET A 8 22.53 67.50 -43.95
N SER A 9 22.82 66.39 -44.63
CA SER A 9 21.80 65.45 -45.13
C SER A 9 22.15 64.01 -44.76
N LYS A 10 21.27 63.36 -43.99
CA LYS A 10 21.33 61.93 -43.65
C LYS A 10 20.51 61.14 -44.65
N GLU A 11 21.17 60.34 -45.48
CA GLU A 11 20.58 59.18 -46.16
C GLU A 11 21.46 57.96 -45.89
N ALA A 12 20.83 56.90 -45.42
CA ALA A 12 21.44 55.59 -45.20
C ALA A 12 21.40 54.76 -46.50
N PRO A 13 22.38 53.87 -46.72
CA PRO A 13 22.12 52.73 -47.58
C PRO A 13 22.50 51.37 -46.99
N HIS A 14 21.61 50.43 -47.27
CA HIS A 14 21.78 48.99 -47.31
C HIS A 14 23.19 48.49 -47.67
N LYS A 15 23.62 47.39 -47.03
CA LYS A 15 24.39 46.32 -47.68
C LYS A 15 24.22 44.97 -46.97
N SER A 16 24.14 43.95 -47.82
CA SER A 16 23.97 42.51 -47.60
C SER A 16 25.19 41.83 -46.98
N GLU A 17 24.98 40.81 -46.14
CA GLU A 17 26.03 39.82 -45.83
C GLU A 17 25.49 38.39 -45.82
N VAL A 18 26.30 37.52 -46.43
CA VAL A 18 26.14 36.08 -46.63
C VAL A 18 27.33 35.40 -45.96
N ILE A 19 27.01 34.46 -45.05
CA ILE A 19 27.78 33.30 -44.57
C ILE A 19 29.01 33.55 -43.67
N GLY A 20 28.84 33.15 -42.40
CA GLY A 20 29.90 32.59 -41.54
C GLY A 20 29.35 31.35 -40.81
N GLN A 21 30.00 30.21 -40.98
CA GLN A 21 29.68 28.95 -40.30
C GLN A 21 30.31 28.87 -38.90
N SER A 22 29.58 28.21 -37.99
CA SER A 22 30.03 27.43 -36.82
C SER A 22 30.25 28.15 -35.49
N SER A 23 29.23 28.08 -34.62
CA SER A 23 29.43 27.64 -33.23
C SER A 23 28.29 26.70 -32.84
N SER A 24 28.68 25.54 -32.31
CA SER A 24 27.80 24.50 -31.79
C SER A 24 27.36 24.87 -30.37
N GLU A 25 26.17 25.44 -30.22
CA GLU A 25 25.53 25.55 -28.91
C GLU A 25 24.27 24.68 -28.88
N ARG A 26 24.33 23.63 -28.05
CA ARG A 26 23.15 22.85 -27.67
C ARG A 26 22.21 23.77 -26.89
N PRO A 27 20.88 23.63 -27.02
CA PRO A 27 19.96 24.30 -26.10
C PRO A 27 20.26 23.85 -24.65
N PRO A 28 20.11 24.75 -23.65
CA PRO A 28 20.48 24.47 -22.27
C PRO A 28 19.66 23.29 -21.72
N SER A 29 20.30 22.45 -20.90
CA SER A 29 19.57 21.43 -20.15
C SER A 29 18.73 22.09 -19.07
N TYR A 30 17.52 21.56 -18.86
CA TYR A 30 16.61 21.98 -17.79
C TYR A 30 17.09 21.51 -16.41
N SER A 31 18.32 21.87 -16.02
CA SER A 31 18.94 21.40 -14.77
C SER A 31 19.26 22.50 -13.76
N ASP A 32 19.26 23.78 -14.13
CA ASP A 32 19.82 24.84 -13.28
C ASP A 32 18.81 25.90 -12.80
N ASN A 33 17.59 25.50 -12.45
CA ASN A 33 16.70 26.33 -11.63
C ASN A 33 16.08 25.49 -10.52
N GLN A 34 16.93 24.91 -9.65
CA GLN A 34 16.48 24.61 -8.29
C GLN A 34 16.36 25.96 -7.59
N VAL A 35 15.13 26.45 -7.44
CA VAL A 35 14.83 27.40 -6.38
C VAL A 35 15.22 26.67 -5.08
N GLU A 36 16.30 27.11 -4.42
CA GLU A 36 16.67 26.60 -3.10
C GLU A 36 15.42 26.67 -2.23
N GLN A 37 14.88 25.51 -1.85
CA GLN A 37 13.77 25.46 -0.91
C GLN A 37 14.25 26.07 0.41
N PRO A 38 13.45 26.93 1.05
CA PRO A 38 13.84 27.51 2.33
C PRO A 38 14.12 26.38 3.33
N PRO A 39 15.17 26.49 4.16
CA PRO A 39 15.53 25.44 5.10
C PRO A 39 14.34 25.10 6.00
N LEU A 40 14.09 23.80 6.19
CA LEU A 40 13.03 23.31 7.07
C LEU A 40 13.36 23.65 8.53
N GLU A 41 12.79 24.74 9.04
CA GLU A 41 12.89 25.16 10.43
C GLU A 41 11.76 24.55 11.27
N LEU A 42 11.94 23.29 11.68
CA LEU A 42 11.02 22.63 12.61
C LEU A 42 11.49 22.80 14.07
N PRO A 43 10.61 23.22 14.99
CA PRO A 43 10.84 23.09 16.43
C PRO A 43 11.14 21.64 16.83
N GLN A 44 11.83 21.46 17.94
CA GLN A 44 12.08 20.14 18.51
C GLN A 44 10.74 19.42 18.81
N LEU A 45 10.61 18.19 18.33
CA LEU A 45 9.43 17.35 18.50
C LEU A 45 9.45 16.63 19.87
N ASP A 46 8.31 16.56 20.55
CA ASP A 46 8.11 15.74 21.77
C ASP A 46 7.61 14.33 21.40
N LEU A 47 8.57 13.43 21.18
CA LEU A 47 8.33 12.03 20.80
C LEU A 47 8.50 11.04 21.96
N GLY A 48 8.98 11.49 23.11
CA GLY A 48 9.25 10.65 24.29
C GLY A 48 8.05 10.45 25.21
N SER A 49 6.94 11.15 24.96
CA SER A 49 5.76 11.10 25.82
C SER A 49 5.04 9.73 25.78
N HIS A 50 4.93 9.08 26.94
CA HIS A 50 4.15 7.86 27.08
C HIS A 50 2.65 8.17 27.02
N LEU A 51 2.06 7.98 25.84
CA LEU A 51 0.63 8.20 25.60
C LEU A 51 -0.23 7.09 26.22
N SER A 52 -1.35 7.49 26.84
CA SER A 52 -2.37 6.55 27.31
C SER A 52 -3.02 5.77 26.17
N SER A 53 -3.42 4.52 26.43
CA SER A 53 -4.15 3.68 25.46
C SER A 53 -5.52 4.21 25.05
N SER A 54 -6.05 5.22 25.75
CA SER A 54 -7.31 5.89 25.42
C SER A 54 -7.14 7.04 24.40
N THR A 55 -5.91 7.38 24.04
CA THR A 55 -5.56 8.47 23.10
C THR A 55 -5.11 7.92 21.75
N THR A 56 -5.18 8.76 20.71
CA THR A 56 -4.85 8.40 19.33
C THR A 56 -3.35 8.62 19.03
N VAL A 57 -3.01 9.80 18.50
CA VAL A 57 -1.68 10.24 18.05
C VAL A 57 -1.46 11.69 18.45
N THR A 58 -0.21 12.13 18.52
CA THR A 58 0.15 13.53 18.71
C THR A 58 0.49 14.19 17.37
N ARG A 59 0.44 15.53 17.34
CA ARG A 59 0.91 16.30 16.18
C ARG A 59 2.39 16.05 15.87
N ASP A 60 3.21 15.91 16.91
CA ASP A 60 4.66 15.68 16.79
C ASP A 60 4.95 14.30 16.16
N GLN A 61 4.18 13.26 16.53
CA GLN A 61 4.26 11.95 15.88
C GLN A 61 3.89 12.03 14.40
N CYS A 62 2.88 12.84 14.03
CA CYS A 62 2.48 13.02 12.64
C CYS A 62 3.55 13.79 11.83
N ILE A 63 4.22 14.78 12.43
CA ILE A 63 5.32 15.51 11.80
C ILE A 63 6.55 14.61 11.62
N ALA A 64 6.92 13.84 12.65
CA ALA A 64 8.01 12.85 12.53
C ALA A 64 7.72 11.82 11.43
N HIS A 65 6.45 11.41 11.30
CA HIS A 65 6.03 10.54 10.21
C HIS A 65 6.15 11.23 8.85
N LEU A 66 5.72 12.49 8.69
CA LEU A 66 5.94 13.24 7.45
C LEU A 66 7.42 13.32 7.08
N LYS A 67 8.31 13.60 8.05
CA LYS A 67 9.76 13.61 7.81
C LYS A 67 10.24 12.26 7.26
N PHE A 68 9.80 11.17 7.87
CA PHE A 68 10.14 9.83 7.42
C PHE A 68 9.60 9.54 6.00
N LEU A 69 8.38 9.98 5.67
CA LEU A 69 7.83 9.83 4.33
C LEU A 69 8.63 10.59 3.27
N ALA A 70 9.08 11.81 3.56
CA ALA A 70 9.93 12.59 2.65
C ALA A 70 11.27 11.87 2.37
N VAL A 71 11.92 11.35 3.42
CA VAL A 71 13.15 10.53 3.28
C VAL A 71 12.91 9.30 2.40
N LEU A 72 11.72 8.67 2.48
CA LEU A 72 11.35 7.55 1.61
C LEU A 72 11.06 7.98 0.16
N ALA A 73 10.50 9.18 -0.04
CA ALA A 73 10.31 9.76 -1.37
C ALA A 73 11.65 10.01 -2.05
N ASP A 74 12.60 10.63 -1.34
CA ASP A 74 13.97 10.87 -1.81
C ASP A 74 14.71 9.56 -2.13
N LEU A 75 14.56 8.53 -1.28
CA LEU A 75 15.11 7.22 -1.55
C LEU A 75 14.58 6.63 -2.86
N ARG A 76 13.26 6.68 -3.07
CA ARG A 76 12.64 6.16 -4.29
C ARG A 76 13.11 6.93 -5.52
N ASP A 77 13.18 8.25 -5.42
CA ASP A 77 13.54 9.12 -6.55
C ASP A 77 15.02 8.94 -6.91
N THR A 78 15.90 8.80 -5.90
CA THR A 78 17.33 8.47 -6.07
C THR A 78 17.50 7.11 -6.77
N ILE A 79 16.90 6.05 -6.24
CA ILE A 79 17.05 4.69 -6.78
C ILE A 79 16.45 4.56 -8.18
N SER A 80 15.29 5.18 -8.42
CA SER A 80 14.61 5.07 -9.70
C SER A 80 15.32 5.87 -10.81
N SER A 81 16.03 6.94 -10.44
CA SER A 81 16.75 7.81 -11.38
C SER A 81 18.20 7.42 -11.65
N ASP A 82 18.75 6.44 -10.91
CA ASP A 82 20.13 5.95 -11.07
C ASP A 82 20.28 5.11 -12.35
N ASP A 83 20.84 5.72 -13.41
CA ASP A 83 20.99 5.06 -14.71
C ASP A 83 21.97 3.88 -14.67
N GLY A 84 21.59 2.77 -15.31
CA GLY A 84 22.35 1.53 -15.33
C GLY A 84 22.22 0.66 -14.07
N LEU A 85 21.52 1.13 -13.03
CA LEU A 85 21.31 0.34 -11.82
C LEU A 85 20.57 -0.98 -12.17
N PHE A 86 21.11 -2.09 -11.68
CA PHE A 86 20.66 -3.47 -11.98
C PHE A 86 20.73 -3.86 -13.47
N GLY A 87 21.55 -3.17 -14.27
CA GLY A 87 21.65 -3.38 -15.71
C GLY A 87 20.45 -2.85 -16.50
N ILE A 88 19.71 -1.89 -15.93
CA ILE A 88 18.56 -1.25 -16.55
C ILE A 88 18.97 0.16 -16.97
N HIS A 89 18.94 0.46 -18.27
CA HIS A 89 19.48 1.71 -18.81
C HIS A 89 18.39 2.61 -19.41
N ASP A 90 18.49 3.92 -19.20
CA ASP A 90 17.57 4.93 -19.76
C ASP A 90 17.63 4.95 -21.30
N ALA A 91 18.79 4.62 -21.88
CA ALA A 91 18.98 4.45 -23.31
C ALA A 91 18.03 3.43 -23.95
N ASP A 92 17.49 2.47 -23.17
CA ASP A 92 16.50 1.50 -23.67
C ASP A 92 15.17 2.15 -24.05
N ALA A 93 14.84 3.32 -23.47
CA ALA A 93 13.68 4.10 -23.85
C ALA A 93 13.88 4.81 -25.20
N GLU A 94 15.11 5.23 -25.51
CA GLU A 94 15.44 6.06 -26.68
C GLU A 94 15.11 5.39 -28.00
N ARG A 95 15.06 4.05 -28.03
CA ARG A 95 14.55 3.27 -29.16
C ARG A 95 13.13 3.67 -29.59
N ARG A 96 12.37 4.38 -28.73
CA ARG A 96 11.00 4.87 -28.96
C ARG A 96 10.91 6.38 -29.18
N GLN A 97 12.02 7.06 -29.42
CA GLN A 97 12.05 8.52 -29.59
C GLN A 97 11.11 9.05 -30.70
N ARG A 98 10.72 8.20 -31.66
CA ARG A 98 9.74 8.55 -32.72
C ARG A 98 8.30 8.75 -32.22
N TYR A 99 7.96 8.30 -31.01
CA TYR A 99 6.62 8.39 -30.43
C TYR A 99 6.69 8.99 -29.02
N PRO A 100 6.45 10.32 -28.85
CA PRO A 100 6.63 11.00 -27.57
C PRO A 100 5.84 10.41 -26.39
N ASP A 101 4.60 9.96 -26.63
CA ASP A 101 3.76 9.34 -25.60
C ASP A 101 4.35 7.99 -25.13
N GLU A 102 4.85 7.18 -26.06
CA GLU A 102 5.51 5.92 -25.74
C GLU A 102 6.88 6.11 -25.08
N LEU A 103 7.57 7.22 -25.39
CA LEU A 103 8.86 7.55 -24.78
C LEU A 103 8.70 7.84 -23.28
N ASN A 104 7.75 8.70 -22.91
CA ASN A 104 7.49 9.03 -21.50
C ASN A 104 7.03 7.80 -20.71
N GLU A 105 6.14 6.98 -21.30
CA GLU A 105 5.74 5.73 -20.67
C GLU A 105 6.93 4.79 -20.50
N ALA A 106 7.77 4.59 -21.53
CA ALA A 106 8.94 3.73 -21.42
C ALA A 106 9.92 4.19 -20.34
N ARG A 107 10.16 5.51 -20.22
CA ARG A 107 11.00 6.08 -19.15
C ARG A 107 10.40 5.84 -17.77
N ALA A 108 9.09 6.04 -17.60
CA ALA A 108 8.41 5.74 -16.34
C ALA A 108 8.55 4.25 -15.97
N ARG A 109 8.40 3.32 -16.95
CA ARG A 109 8.55 1.88 -16.70
C ARG A 109 9.98 1.49 -16.32
N ILE A 110 11.00 2.10 -16.92
CA ILE A 110 12.41 1.87 -16.56
C ILE A 110 12.67 2.26 -15.10
N ARG A 111 12.25 3.47 -14.71
CA ARG A 111 12.36 3.97 -13.34
C ARG A 111 11.62 3.09 -12.34
N GLU A 112 10.40 2.70 -12.69
CA GLU A 112 9.61 1.74 -11.91
C GLU A 112 10.35 0.42 -11.72
N LYS A 113 10.98 -0.12 -12.77
CA LYS A 113 11.64 -1.42 -12.70
C LYS A 113 12.84 -1.40 -11.76
N ARG A 114 13.65 -0.33 -11.76
CA ARG A 114 14.75 -0.16 -10.79
C ARG A 114 14.22 -0.16 -9.35
N TRP A 115 13.14 0.58 -9.12
CA TRP A 115 12.49 0.61 -7.80
C TRP A 115 11.92 -0.76 -7.38
N ALA A 116 11.33 -1.51 -8.32
CA ALA A 116 10.81 -2.84 -8.08
C ALA A 116 11.90 -3.82 -7.61
N VAL A 117 13.05 -3.82 -8.31
CA VAL A 117 14.19 -4.67 -7.96
C VAL A 117 14.77 -4.28 -6.60
N TYR A 118 14.96 -2.98 -6.35
CA TYR A 118 15.44 -2.48 -5.06
C TYR A 118 14.53 -2.91 -3.90
N THR A 119 13.21 -2.77 -4.08
CA THR A 119 12.20 -3.16 -3.09
C THR A 119 12.22 -4.66 -2.82
N ALA A 120 12.37 -5.50 -3.85
CA ALA A 120 12.50 -6.95 -3.68
C ALA A 120 13.74 -7.33 -2.83
N ARG A 121 14.86 -6.65 -3.06
CA ARG A 121 16.08 -6.80 -2.24
C ARG A 121 15.87 -6.32 -0.81
N ALA A 122 15.20 -5.18 -0.62
CA ALA A 122 14.88 -4.63 0.70
C ALA A 122 14.01 -5.58 1.53
N VAL A 123 13.01 -6.23 0.92
CA VAL A 123 12.16 -7.23 1.60
C VAL A 123 12.94 -8.48 2.00
N ASP A 124 13.91 -8.91 1.19
CA ASP A 124 14.79 -10.02 1.55
C ASP A 124 15.71 -9.67 2.74
N ARG A 125 16.27 -8.46 2.72
CA ARG A 125 17.07 -7.91 3.83
C ARG A 125 16.23 -7.76 5.11
N TYR A 126 15.01 -7.25 4.99
CA TYR A 126 14.04 -7.19 6.10
C TYR A 126 13.71 -8.59 6.64
N THR A 127 13.55 -9.59 5.77
CA THR A 127 13.31 -10.99 6.20
C THR A 127 14.46 -11.51 7.06
N LYS A 128 15.70 -11.24 6.65
CA LYS A 128 16.89 -11.61 7.43
C LYS A 128 16.96 -10.85 8.76
N TRP A 129 16.75 -9.53 8.76
CA TRP A 129 16.72 -8.71 9.97
C TRP A 129 15.58 -9.10 10.93
N TRP A 130 14.40 -9.45 10.43
CA TRP A 130 13.30 -9.96 11.25
C TRP A 130 13.69 -11.24 11.99
N SER A 131 14.34 -12.17 11.29
CA SER A 131 14.70 -13.47 11.86
C SER A 131 15.84 -13.39 12.86
N ILE A 132 16.93 -12.66 12.55
CA ILE A 132 18.18 -12.64 13.31
C ILE A 132 18.37 -11.33 14.09
N GLY A 133 17.93 -10.20 13.52
CA GLY A 133 18.11 -8.86 14.06
C GLY A 133 17.21 -8.56 15.25
N LEU A 134 15.91 -8.89 15.13
CA LEU A 134 14.91 -8.64 16.18
C LEU A 134 14.94 -9.69 17.31
N PRO A 135 14.73 -9.29 18.57
CA PRO A 135 14.65 -10.21 19.69
C PRO A 135 13.42 -11.13 19.58
N GLN A 136 13.58 -12.39 19.97
CA GLN A 136 12.46 -13.31 20.15
C GLN A 136 12.05 -13.28 21.63
N SER A 137 10.99 -12.55 21.95
CA SER A 137 10.52 -12.36 23.33
C SER A 137 9.81 -13.58 23.92
N ARG A 138 9.39 -14.53 23.07
CA ARG A 138 8.83 -15.82 23.48
C ARG A 138 9.04 -16.88 22.39
N PRO A 139 8.94 -18.19 22.70
CA PRO A 139 8.87 -19.23 21.69
C PRO A 139 7.76 -18.98 20.65
N MET A 140 7.88 -19.58 19.48
CA MET A 140 6.82 -19.53 18.46
C MET A 140 5.51 -20.08 19.03
N ALA A 141 4.40 -19.43 18.70
CA ALA A 141 3.09 -19.82 19.22
C ALA A 141 2.67 -21.21 18.70
N THR A 142 2.25 -22.09 19.62
CA THR A 142 1.85 -23.47 19.31
C THR A 142 0.33 -23.60 19.15
N ILE A 143 -0.15 -24.74 18.66
CA ILE A 143 -1.59 -25.02 18.63
C ILE A 143 -2.17 -25.02 20.06
N ASP A 144 -1.41 -25.53 21.03
CA ASP A 144 -1.83 -25.57 22.44
C ASP A 144 -2.02 -24.16 23.02
N ASP A 145 -1.16 -23.20 22.66
CA ASP A 145 -1.34 -21.79 23.02
C ASP A 145 -2.71 -21.27 22.54
N LEU A 146 -3.07 -21.55 21.28
CA LEU A 146 -4.31 -21.10 20.64
C LEU A 146 -5.56 -21.76 21.25
N GLU A 147 -5.43 -22.98 21.78
CA GLU A 147 -6.52 -23.71 22.43
C GLU A 147 -6.78 -23.25 23.86
N SER A 148 -5.81 -22.59 24.49
CA SER A 148 -5.92 -22.04 25.84
C SER A 148 -7.13 -21.11 25.98
N THR A 149 -7.81 -21.16 27.14
CA THR A 149 -8.89 -20.22 27.49
C THR A 149 -8.39 -18.78 27.56
N ASP A 150 -7.12 -18.61 27.93
CA ASP A 150 -6.47 -17.34 28.20
C ASP A 150 -5.54 -16.93 27.05
N TYR A 151 -5.79 -17.42 25.83
CA TYR A 151 -4.93 -17.16 24.66
C TYR A 151 -4.66 -15.66 24.42
N GLU A 152 -5.57 -14.76 24.78
CA GLU A 152 -5.35 -13.31 24.61
C GLU A 152 -4.14 -12.80 25.43
N ASN A 153 -3.76 -13.50 26.51
CA ASN A 153 -2.57 -13.19 27.31
C ASN A 153 -1.26 -13.34 26.51
N ILE A 154 -1.30 -13.95 25.32
CA ILE A 154 -0.15 -13.98 24.39
C ILE A 154 0.32 -12.57 23.99
N LEU A 155 -0.55 -11.56 24.14
CA LEU A 155 -0.24 -10.16 23.86
C LEU A 155 0.44 -9.44 25.02
N ILE A 156 0.48 -10.06 26.21
CA ILE A 156 1.13 -9.49 27.39
C ILE A 156 2.63 -9.75 27.26
N CYS A 157 3.41 -8.68 27.31
CA CYS A 157 4.86 -8.74 27.25
C CYS A 157 5.43 -7.59 28.07
N ASP A 158 6.16 -7.92 29.13
CA ASP A 158 6.76 -6.94 30.03
C ASP A 158 8.10 -6.39 29.51
N THR A 159 8.58 -6.92 28.38
CA THR A 159 9.82 -6.50 27.75
C THR A 159 9.55 -5.64 26.52
N ILE A 160 10.32 -4.56 26.38
CA ILE A 160 10.35 -3.72 25.17
C ILE A 160 11.69 -3.89 24.46
N VAL A 161 11.74 -3.54 23.18
CA VAL A 161 12.98 -3.42 22.42
C VAL A 161 13.57 -2.06 22.71
N ALA A 162 14.76 -2.04 23.32
CA ALA A 162 15.48 -0.80 23.59
C ALA A 162 16.16 -0.31 22.30
N TRP A 163 15.49 0.59 21.57
CA TRP A 163 16.06 1.20 20.37
C TRP A 163 17.01 2.34 20.73
N ASP A 164 18.14 2.39 20.04
CA ASP A 164 19.13 3.47 20.10
C ASP A 164 19.72 3.71 18.70
N THR A 165 20.55 4.74 18.56
CA THR A 165 21.13 5.11 17.26
C THR A 165 22.12 4.07 16.72
N ASP A 166 22.57 3.12 17.55
CA ASP A 166 23.55 2.10 17.18
C ASP A 166 22.90 0.77 16.76
N ASN A 167 21.60 0.61 16.99
CA ASN A 167 20.88 -0.64 16.70
C ASN A 167 19.70 -0.48 15.72
N LEU A 168 19.47 0.72 15.18
CA LEU A 168 18.54 0.93 14.07
C LEU A 168 19.02 0.26 12.78
N PRO A 169 18.11 -0.35 11.99
CA PRO A 169 18.45 -0.91 10.70
C PRO A 169 18.55 0.17 9.61
N PRO A 170 19.14 -0.15 8.44
CA PRO A 170 19.14 0.72 7.27
C PRO A 170 17.74 1.17 6.83
N LEU A 171 17.69 2.30 6.12
CA LEU A 171 16.45 2.92 5.65
C LEU A 171 15.55 1.98 4.83
N ASP A 172 16.14 1.11 4.00
CA ASP A 172 15.37 0.17 3.18
C ASP A 172 14.63 -0.89 4.03
N ILE A 173 15.21 -1.29 5.16
CA ILE A 173 14.55 -2.18 6.13
C ILE A 173 13.50 -1.40 6.94
N LEU A 174 13.77 -0.15 7.33
CA LEU A 174 12.78 0.71 7.99
C LEU A 174 11.54 0.93 7.11
N MET A 175 11.73 1.13 5.80
CA MET A 175 10.66 1.24 4.81
C MET A 175 9.76 -0.01 4.79
N VAL A 176 10.37 -1.21 4.75
CA VAL A 176 9.60 -2.47 4.75
C VAL A 176 8.91 -2.69 6.10
N TRP A 177 9.58 -2.36 7.21
CA TRP A 177 8.99 -2.46 8.54
C TRP A 177 7.77 -1.54 8.70
N HIS A 178 7.88 -0.29 8.23
CA HIS A 178 6.79 0.67 8.20
C HIS A 178 5.58 0.10 7.45
N ALA A 179 5.75 -0.33 6.19
CA ALA A 179 4.66 -0.91 5.39
C ALA A 179 4.04 -2.16 6.05
N HIS A 180 4.85 -2.97 6.75
CA HIS A 180 4.34 -4.13 7.48
C HIS A 180 3.47 -3.71 8.67
N CYS A 181 3.87 -2.71 9.47
CA CYS A 181 3.08 -2.19 10.58
C CYS A 181 1.75 -1.57 10.15
N LEU A 182 1.69 -1.00 8.93
CA LEU A 182 0.45 -0.46 8.34
C LEU A 182 -0.59 -1.53 7.97
N ASN A 183 -0.27 -2.80 8.20
CA ASN A 183 -1.19 -3.92 8.07
C ASN A 183 -1.42 -4.58 9.44
N PRO A 184 -2.16 -3.90 10.35
CA PRO A 184 -2.08 -4.14 11.80
C PRO A 184 -2.46 -5.56 12.21
N ARG A 185 -3.41 -6.21 11.52
CA ARG A 185 -3.75 -7.61 11.81
C ARG A 185 -2.73 -8.61 11.28
N ASN A 186 -2.08 -8.34 10.14
CA ASN A 186 -1.03 -9.20 9.60
C ASN A 186 0.26 -9.06 10.40
N PHE A 187 0.64 -7.82 10.76
CA PHE A 187 1.76 -7.57 11.66
C PHE A 187 1.57 -8.25 13.02
N LEU A 188 0.37 -8.17 13.61
CA LEU A 188 0.06 -8.88 14.85
C LEU A 188 0.20 -10.41 14.70
N GLU A 189 -0.32 -10.97 13.60
CA GLU A 189 -0.20 -12.40 13.31
C GLU A 189 1.26 -12.85 13.25
N ASP A 190 2.12 -12.12 12.54
CA ASP A 190 3.53 -12.46 12.42
C ASP A 190 4.30 -12.27 13.74
N CYS A 191 3.98 -11.22 14.51
CA CYS A 191 4.54 -11.02 15.84
C CYS A 191 4.18 -12.16 16.80
N ILE A 192 2.94 -12.67 16.75
CA ILE A 192 2.52 -13.86 17.52
C ILE A 192 3.26 -15.10 17.02
N ARG A 193 3.21 -15.35 15.71
CA ARG A 193 3.74 -16.57 15.07
C ARG A 193 5.23 -16.73 15.32
N TYR A 194 6.00 -15.67 15.17
CA TYR A 194 7.46 -15.67 15.35
C TYR A 194 7.93 -15.31 16.75
N GLY A 195 7.01 -15.10 17.71
CA GLY A 195 7.35 -14.76 19.09
C GLY A 195 8.05 -13.40 19.24
N LYS A 196 7.67 -12.41 18.43
CA LYS A 196 8.22 -11.04 18.39
C LYS A 196 7.27 -10.03 19.07
N ILE A 197 6.58 -10.43 20.13
CA ILE A 197 5.57 -9.58 20.79
C ILE A 197 6.20 -8.34 21.43
N SER A 198 7.45 -8.40 21.91
CA SER A 198 8.14 -7.20 22.39
C SER A 198 8.25 -6.12 21.31
N THR A 199 8.50 -6.48 20.05
CA THR A 199 8.51 -5.53 18.92
C THR A 199 7.12 -4.93 18.70
N TRP A 200 6.06 -5.73 18.81
CA TRP A 200 4.67 -5.25 18.70
C TRP A 200 4.27 -4.30 19.84
N VAL A 201 4.71 -4.57 21.07
CA VAL A 201 4.49 -3.71 22.24
C VAL A 201 5.27 -2.39 22.13
N THR A 202 6.52 -2.46 21.67
CA THR A 202 7.41 -1.30 21.53
C THR A 202 6.92 -0.33 20.45
N GLY A 203 6.49 -0.86 19.30
CA GLY A 203 6.12 -0.05 18.14
C GLY A 203 7.31 0.54 17.40
N PHE A 204 7.00 1.44 16.46
CA PHE A 204 7.98 2.08 15.59
C PHE A 204 8.73 3.19 16.37
N PRO A 205 10.08 3.19 16.39
CA PRO A 205 10.87 4.03 17.31
C PRO A 205 11.04 5.46 16.79
N TRP A 206 9.96 6.25 16.81
CA TRP A 206 9.95 7.62 16.29
C TRP A 206 11.05 8.50 16.85
N GLU A 207 11.25 8.51 18.17
CA GLU A 207 12.28 9.34 18.80
C GLU A 207 13.69 9.08 18.24
N VAL A 208 14.06 7.80 18.09
CA VAL A 208 15.39 7.43 17.62
C VAL A 208 15.54 7.68 16.12
N ILE A 209 14.50 7.38 15.33
CA ILE A 209 14.48 7.62 13.88
C ILE A 209 14.59 9.12 13.59
N ASP A 210 13.84 9.95 14.32
CA ASP A 210 13.85 11.41 14.18
C ASP A 210 15.24 11.99 14.43
N ARG A 211 15.95 11.50 15.46
CA ARG A 211 17.36 11.87 15.74
C ARG A 211 18.34 11.48 14.63
N CYS A 212 18.01 10.47 13.83
CA CYS A 212 18.83 9.99 12.72
C CYS A 212 18.48 10.66 11.38
N ILE A 213 17.43 11.48 11.32
CA ILE A 213 17.04 12.22 10.10
C ILE A 213 17.47 13.67 10.26
N ASN A 214 18.33 14.15 9.35
CA ASN A 214 18.73 15.54 9.30
C ASN A 214 17.56 16.42 8.82
N ASN A 215 17.17 17.45 9.57
CA ASN A 215 16.06 18.33 9.21
C ASN A 215 16.32 19.16 7.94
N HIS A 216 17.57 19.39 7.58
CA HIS A 216 17.93 20.23 6.42
C HIS A 216 18.16 19.40 5.16
N THR A 217 18.92 18.31 5.26
CA THR A 217 19.23 17.47 4.10
C THR A 217 18.19 16.39 3.84
N MET A 218 17.30 16.13 4.81
CA MET A 218 16.36 15.00 4.79
C MET A 218 17.04 13.64 4.60
N GLU A 219 18.31 13.53 5.00
CA GLU A 219 19.06 12.28 4.94
C GLU A 219 18.98 11.50 6.25
N TYR A 220 18.72 10.19 6.13
CA TYR A 220 18.83 9.25 7.24
C TYR A 220 20.28 8.76 7.39
N THR A 221 20.90 9.05 8.53
CA THR A 221 22.28 8.63 8.83
C THR A 221 22.43 8.04 10.24
N VAL A 222 23.35 7.10 10.37
CA VAL A 222 23.75 6.49 11.65
C VAL A 222 25.27 6.41 11.74
N SER A 223 25.79 6.17 12.94
CA SER A 223 27.24 6.04 13.18
C SER A 223 27.85 4.90 12.34
N GLU A 224 29.11 5.03 11.90
CA GLU A 224 29.80 3.93 11.22
C GLU A 224 29.87 2.66 12.07
N GLN A 225 29.92 2.81 13.39
CA GLN A 225 29.89 1.69 14.33
C GLN A 225 28.57 0.94 14.25
N ALA A 226 27.43 1.64 14.21
CA ALA A 226 26.10 1.04 14.01
C ALA A 226 26.06 0.21 12.73
N GLN A 227 26.59 0.77 11.63
CA GLN A 227 26.65 0.08 10.34
C GLN A 227 27.47 -1.20 10.42
N ARG A 228 28.65 -1.15 11.03
CA ARG A 228 29.51 -2.34 11.21
C ARG A 228 28.86 -3.40 12.08
N LEU A 229 28.21 -3.02 13.18
CA LEU A 229 27.50 -3.94 14.07
C LEU A 229 26.35 -4.65 13.33
N PHE A 230 25.60 -3.90 12.51
CA PHE A 230 24.55 -4.46 11.65
C PHE A 230 25.13 -5.48 10.65
N GLU A 231 26.19 -5.11 9.92
CA GLU A 231 26.80 -5.99 8.92
C GLU A 231 27.37 -7.27 9.54
N GLN A 232 28.06 -7.14 10.68
CA GLN A 232 28.62 -8.29 11.41
C GLN A 232 27.53 -9.24 11.91
N LYS A 233 26.44 -8.69 12.47
CA LYS A 233 25.36 -9.49 13.04
C LYS A 233 24.56 -10.24 11.96
N LEU A 234 24.28 -9.59 10.84
CA LEU A 234 23.41 -10.16 9.81
C LEU A 234 24.15 -10.76 8.62
N ASN A 235 25.44 -10.49 8.44
CA ASN A 235 26.20 -10.90 7.25
C ASN A 235 25.49 -10.49 5.95
N ILE A 236 25.09 -9.22 5.87
CA ILE A 236 24.62 -8.47 4.68
C ILE A 236 25.20 -7.06 4.78
N LYS A 237 25.28 -6.33 3.67
CA LYS A 237 25.84 -4.98 3.67
C LYS A 237 24.88 -3.95 4.26
N TRP A 238 25.40 -2.85 4.80
CA TRP A 238 24.59 -1.75 5.29
C TRP A 238 23.77 -1.14 4.17
N ASN A 239 24.43 -0.81 3.04
CA ASN A 239 23.75 -0.34 1.84
C ASN A 239 23.24 -1.53 1.01
N ASN A 240 21.95 -1.50 0.67
CA ASN A 240 21.30 -2.46 -0.22
C ASN A 240 22.06 -2.64 -1.54
N LEU A 241 22.54 -1.56 -2.15
CA LEU A 241 23.26 -1.59 -3.43
C LEU A 241 24.58 -2.36 -3.37
N HIS A 242 25.16 -2.54 -2.18
CA HIS A 242 26.42 -3.27 -1.99
C HIS A 242 26.23 -4.78 -1.76
N ASP A 243 24.99 -5.25 -1.59
CA ASP A 243 24.72 -6.69 -1.55
C ASP A 243 24.98 -7.35 -2.92
N PRO A 244 25.16 -8.69 -2.98
CA PRO A 244 25.35 -9.40 -4.24
C PRO A 244 24.25 -9.13 -5.28
N SER A 245 24.62 -9.23 -6.56
CA SER A 245 23.70 -9.13 -7.71
C SER A 245 22.82 -10.36 -7.90
N THR A 246 23.06 -11.41 -7.10
CA THR A 246 22.31 -12.66 -7.09
C THR A 246 21.68 -12.93 -5.73
N LYS A 247 20.65 -13.78 -5.73
CA LYS A 247 19.98 -14.34 -4.57
C LYS A 247 20.20 -15.85 -4.55
N GLN A 248 20.40 -16.41 -3.36
CA GLN A 248 20.41 -17.86 -3.18
C GLN A 248 19.00 -18.43 -3.07
N VAL A 249 18.68 -19.41 -3.93
CA VAL A 249 17.40 -20.12 -3.94
C VAL A 249 17.62 -21.63 -3.91
N ASN A 250 16.93 -22.30 -2.99
CA ASN A 250 17.00 -23.77 -2.89
C ASN A 250 16.07 -24.42 -3.91
N CYS A 251 16.59 -25.38 -4.67
CA CYS A 251 15.81 -26.19 -5.58
C CYS A 251 14.79 -27.03 -4.80
N THR A 252 13.50 -26.92 -5.16
CA THR A 252 12.40 -27.65 -4.51
C THR A 252 12.44 -29.16 -4.75
N TYR A 253 13.24 -29.63 -5.71
CA TYR A 253 13.39 -31.04 -6.07
C TYR A 253 14.55 -31.72 -5.34
N CYS A 254 15.76 -31.15 -5.41
CA CYS A 254 16.98 -31.79 -4.88
C CYS A 254 17.61 -31.05 -3.70
N GLY A 255 17.09 -29.88 -3.31
CA GLY A 255 17.62 -29.08 -2.21
C GLY A 255 18.90 -28.30 -2.51
N ARG A 256 19.53 -28.47 -3.69
CA ARG A 256 20.74 -27.73 -4.05
C ARG A 256 20.46 -26.22 -4.12
N VAL A 257 21.38 -25.42 -3.58
CA VAL A 257 21.38 -23.96 -3.65
C VAL A 257 21.77 -23.51 -5.06
N ASN A 258 21.05 -22.51 -5.60
CA ASN A 258 21.32 -21.89 -6.89
C ASN A 258 21.42 -20.38 -6.70
N ASP A 259 22.44 -19.76 -7.29
CA ASP A 259 22.56 -18.30 -7.36
C ASP A 259 21.77 -17.79 -8.56
N VAL A 260 20.66 -17.10 -8.30
CA VAL A 260 19.77 -16.54 -9.32
C VAL A 260 19.94 -15.03 -9.37
N PRO A 261 20.05 -14.37 -10.53
CA PRO A 261 20.10 -12.92 -10.58
C PRO A 261 18.77 -12.30 -10.14
N TRP A 262 18.84 -11.10 -9.55
CA TRP A 262 17.65 -10.37 -9.12
C TRP A 262 16.74 -10.00 -10.28
N THR A 263 17.29 -9.61 -11.42
CA THR A 263 16.51 -9.33 -12.63
C THR A 263 17.33 -9.68 -13.87
N LYS A 264 16.65 -9.98 -14.97
CA LYS A 264 17.23 -10.06 -16.32
C LYS A 264 16.34 -9.21 -17.23
N PRO A 265 16.57 -7.89 -17.29
CA PRO A 265 15.57 -6.94 -17.77
C PRO A 265 15.33 -7.08 -19.28
N ASP A 266 14.05 -7.12 -19.67
CA ASP A 266 13.61 -6.98 -21.06
C ASP A 266 12.46 -5.98 -21.15
N LEU A 267 12.76 -4.76 -21.61
CA LEU A 267 11.77 -3.69 -21.67
C LEU A 267 10.58 -3.99 -22.59
N GLY A 268 10.68 -4.87 -23.60
CA GLY A 268 9.54 -5.21 -24.47
C GLY A 268 8.86 -3.99 -25.13
N SER A 269 7.53 -3.97 -25.26
CA SER A 269 6.77 -2.76 -25.63
C SER A 269 6.26 -2.03 -24.37
N PRO A 270 5.91 -0.74 -24.40
CA PRO A 270 5.40 -0.02 -23.21
C PRO A 270 4.21 -0.73 -22.54
N ALA A 271 3.29 -1.25 -23.36
CA ALA A 271 2.13 -2.01 -22.90
C ALA A 271 2.47 -3.38 -22.25
N GLN A 272 3.67 -3.92 -22.50
CA GLN A 272 4.14 -5.21 -21.99
C GLN A 272 5.52 -5.07 -21.33
N ALA A 273 5.80 -3.91 -20.75
CA ALA A 273 7.12 -3.60 -20.24
C ALA A 273 7.58 -4.64 -19.21
N PHE A 274 8.79 -5.18 -19.36
CA PHE A 274 9.39 -6.16 -18.45
C PHE A 274 8.70 -7.53 -18.36
N LYS A 275 7.67 -7.81 -19.16
CA LYS A 275 6.92 -9.08 -19.17
C LYS A 275 7.80 -10.33 -19.34
N TYR A 276 8.88 -10.22 -20.11
CA TYR A 276 9.80 -11.33 -20.42
C TYR A 276 11.06 -11.33 -19.55
N SER A 277 11.14 -10.43 -18.57
CA SER A 277 12.19 -10.46 -17.56
C SER A 277 11.98 -11.69 -16.67
N HIS A 278 13.06 -12.39 -16.32
CA HIS A 278 12.98 -13.72 -15.71
C HIS A 278 14.00 -13.97 -14.59
N GLY A 279 14.54 -12.92 -13.97
CA GLY A 279 15.22 -12.97 -12.68
C GLY A 279 14.25 -13.06 -11.50
N TYR A 280 14.77 -13.20 -10.28
CA TYR A 280 13.97 -13.49 -9.09
C TYR A 280 12.95 -12.40 -8.70
N ALA A 281 13.23 -11.13 -9.01
CA ALA A 281 12.31 -10.02 -8.77
C ALA A 281 11.28 -9.84 -9.90
N ASP A 282 11.32 -10.68 -10.95
CA ASP A 282 10.51 -10.56 -12.15
C ASP A 282 9.30 -11.51 -12.11
N ASP A 283 8.17 -11.09 -12.71
CA ASP A 283 6.92 -11.85 -12.81
C ASP A 283 7.15 -13.26 -13.41
N SER A 284 7.92 -13.31 -14.50
CA SER A 284 8.21 -14.53 -15.27
C SER A 284 9.46 -15.29 -14.79
N PHE A 285 9.83 -15.19 -13.50
CA PHE A 285 11.01 -15.85 -12.94
C PHE A 285 11.07 -17.34 -13.31
N THR A 286 12.18 -17.71 -13.95
CA THR A 286 12.52 -19.11 -14.20
C THR A 286 14.03 -19.29 -14.21
N GLU A 287 14.51 -20.35 -13.55
CA GLU A 287 15.91 -20.75 -13.59
C GLU A 287 16.04 -22.27 -13.64
N ILE A 288 17.12 -22.79 -14.23
CA ILE A 288 17.41 -24.22 -14.28
C ILE A 288 18.34 -24.60 -13.12
N CYS A 289 17.93 -25.58 -12.32
CA CYS A 289 18.75 -26.05 -11.20
C CYS A 289 20.06 -26.68 -11.67
N VAL A 290 21.19 -26.18 -11.17
CA VAL A 290 22.54 -26.69 -11.49
C VAL A 290 22.78 -28.13 -11.00
N GLY A 291 21.91 -28.65 -10.14
CA GLY A 291 22.00 -30.01 -9.61
C GLY A 291 21.21 -31.03 -10.40
N CYS A 292 19.89 -30.83 -10.51
CA CYS A 292 18.98 -31.81 -11.09
C CYS A 292 18.37 -31.38 -12.44
N GLN A 293 18.76 -30.22 -12.97
CA GLN A 293 18.30 -29.69 -14.26
C GLN A 293 16.78 -29.47 -14.35
N ARG A 294 16.09 -29.36 -13.21
CA ARG A 294 14.67 -29.01 -13.13
C ARG A 294 14.48 -27.51 -13.00
N PHE A 295 13.35 -27.01 -13.49
CA PHE A 295 12.97 -25.61 -13.39
C PHE A 295 12.65 -25.20 -11.95
N ILE A 296 13.11 -24.01 -11.59
CA ILE A 296 12.77 -23.29 -10.36
C ILE A 296 11.97 -22.06 -10.80
N ASP A 297 10.80 -21.87 -10.20
CA ASP A 297 9.91 -20.73 -10.49
C ASP A 297 9.17 -20.30 -9.21
N HIS A 298 8.52 -19.14 -9.26
CA HIS A 298 7.77 -18.61 -8.11
C HIS A 298 6.62 -19.52 -7.67
N HIS A 299 5.94 -20.20 -8.60
CA HIS A 299 4.81 -21.04 -8.27
C HIS A 299 5.21 -22.25 -7.41
N ARG A 300 6.30 -22.93 -7.76
CA ARG A 300 6.85 -24.07 -7.02
C ARG A 300 7.46 -23.65 -5.69
N LEU A 301 8.08 -22.47 -5.63
CA LEU A 301 8.57 -21.91 -4.37
C LEU A 301 7.43 -21.62 -3.38
N LYS A 302 6.29 -21.08 -3.85
CA LYS A 302 5.08 -20.89 -3.03
C LYS A 302 4.53 -22.24 -2.51
N VAL A 303 4.53 -23.30 -3.34
CA VAL A 303 4.13 -24.66 -2.91
C VAL A 303 5.10 -25.21 -1.86
N ALA A 304 6.41 -25.04 -2.06
CA ALA A 304 7.43 -25.46 -1.09
C ALA A 304 7.29 -24.73 0.25
N LYS A 305 6.94 -23.44 0.23
CA LYS A 305 6.58 -22.66 1.43
C LYS A 305 5.40 -23.30 2.17
N PHE A 306 4.29 -23.58 1.48
CA PHE A 306 3.13 -24.25 2.09
C PHE A 306 3.52 -25.60 2.71
N ARG A 307 4.31 -26.41 1.99
CA ARG A 307 4.80 -27.70 2.48
C ARG A 307 5.60 -27.55 3.77
N LYS A 308 6.47 -26.55 3.87
CA LYS A 308 7.26 -26.27 5.07
C LYS A 308 6.35 -25.97 6.26
N ASP A 309 5.36 -25.10 6.08
CA ASP A 309 4.40 -24.75 7.13
C ASP A 309 3.52 -25.95 7.51
N LEU A 310 3.08 -26.75 6.54
CA LEU A 310 2.35 -28.00 6.80
C LEU A 310 3.17 -29.01 7.61
N ALA A 311 4.46 -29.18 7.28
CA ALA A 311 5.34 -30.06 8.04
C ALA A 311 5.48 -29.59 9.50
N ALA A 312 5.67 -28.28 9.71
CA ALA A 312 5.73 -27.71 11.06
C ALA A 312 4.41 -27.91 11.83
N THR A 313 3.26 -27.83 11.15
CA THR A 313 1.96 -28.15 11.76
C THR A 313 1.80 -29.62 12.14
N LEU A 314 2.30 -30.54 11.34
CA LEU A 314 2.16 -31.97 11.60
C LEU A 314 3.16 -32.51 12.63
N TYR A 315 4.36 -31.93 12.67
CA TYR A 315 5.49 -32.51 13.41
C TYR A 315 6.03 -31.62 14.53
N GLU A 316 5.73 -30.32 14.53
CA GLU A 316 6.26 -29.33 15.50
C GLU A 316 5.17 -28.62 16.30
N ASN A 317 3.90 -29.03 16.15
CA ASN A 317 2.73 -28.43 16.82
C ASN A 317 2.54 -26.92 16.54
N LEU A 318 2.96 -26.44 15.37
CA LEU A 318 2.80 -25.03 14.98
C LEU A 318 1.49 -24.81 14.19
N PRO A 319 0.69 -23.75 14.46
CA PRO A 319 -0.50 -23.46 13.68
C PRO A 319 -0.14 -23.08 12.24
N MET A 320 -1.04 -23.38 11.29
CA MET A 320 -0.91 -22.85 9.95
C MET A 320 -1.02 -21.31 9.96
N PRO A 321 -0.28 -20.60 9.10
CA PRO A 321 -0.48 -19.17 8.84
C PRO A 321 -1.95 -18.84 8.58
N GLY A 322 -2.43 -17.69 9.06
CA GLY A 322 -3.83 -17.26 8.96
C GLY A 322 -4.74 -17.71 10.11
N SER A 323 -4.25 -18.54 11.05
CA SER A 323 -5.04 -19.11 12.16
C SER A 323 -4.80 -18.46 13.52
N PHE A 324 -4.18 -17.28 13.63
CA PHE A 324 -3.81 -16.70 14.94
C PHE A 324 -4.84 -15.74 15.54
N THR A 325 -5.85 -15.32 14.76
CA THR A 325 -6.89 -14.41 15.23
C THR A 325 -8.26 -14.81 14.70
N ASN A 326 -9.30 -14.46 15.45
CA ASN A 326 -10.68 -14.67 15.02
C ASN A 326 -11.08 -13.68 13.91
N LEU A 327 -12.34 -13.71 13.48
CA LEU A 327 -12.86 -12.83 12.42
C LEU A 327 -12.79 -11.33 12.75
N GLN A 328 -12.68 -10.99 14.04
CA GLN A 328 -12.57 -9.63 14.54
C GLN A 328 -11.11 -9.20 14.74
N GLY A 329 -10.13 -10.03 14.36
CA GLY A 329 -8.70 -9.76 14.54
C GLY A 329 -8.21 -9.95 15.98
N ILE A 330 -8.95 -10.64 16.83
CA ILE A 330 -8.61 -10.85 18.25
C ILE A 330 -8.06 -12.27 18.45
N PRO A 331 -6.92 -12.43 19.15
CA PRO A 331 -6.41 -13.73 19.58
C PRO A 331 -7.27 -14.22 20.76
N LYS A 332 -8.48 -14.70 20.47
CA LYS A 332 -9.43 -15.15 21.50
C LYS A 332 -9.41 -16.66 21.67
N GLY A 333 -9.15 -17.09 22.90
CA GLY A 333 -9.11 -18.49 23.32
C GLY A 333 -10.47 -19.18 23.44
N SER A 334 -10.45 -20.44 23.84
CA SER A 334 -11.63 -21.27 24.07
C SER A 334 -12.51 -20.69 25.17
N SER A 335 -13.80 -20.45 24.92
CA SER A 335 -14.73 -20.15 26.03
C SER A 335 -15.01 -21.42 26.81
N ILE A 336 -14.91 -21.36 28.15
CA ILE A 336 -15.29 -22.44 29.09
C ILE A 336 -16.75 -22.89 28.87
N ILE A 337 -17.58 -21.97 28.37
CA ILE A 337 -18.99 -22.22 28.06
C ILE A 337 -19.08 -22.94 26.70
N LYS A 338 -19.17 -24.28 26.75
CA LYS A 338 -19.45 -25.17 25.59
C LYS A 338 -20.77 -24.86 24.84
N THR A 339 -21.54 -23.84 25.24
CA THR A 339 -22.91 -23.58 24.73
C THR A 339 -23.03 -22.55 23.61
N THR A 340 -21.94 -21.89 23.18
CA THR A 340 -21.92 -21.22 21.87
C THR A 340 -20.90 -21.88 20.96
N ARG A 341 -21.36 -22.95 20.30
CA ARG A 341 -20.65 -23.83 19.33
C ARG A 341 -20.05 -23.11 18.10
N GLY A 342 -19.80 -21.79 18.11
CA GLY A 342 -19.49 -20.98 16.92
C GLY A 342 -18.06 -20.46 16.80
N ASN A 343 -17.49 -19.84 17.84
CA ASN A 343 -16.42 -18.86 17.63
C ASN A 343 -14.97 -19.41 17.67
N LEU A 344 -14.70 -20.46 18.46
CA LEU A 344 -13.37 -21.08 18.51
C LEU A 344 -13.14 -22.05 17.35
N GLY A 345 -14.21 -22.76 16.93
CA GLY A 345 -14.15 -23.73 15.84
C GLY A 345 -13.64 -23.12 14.54
N ASP A 346 -13.83 -21.82 14.34
CA ASP A 346 -13.42 -21.12 13.13
C ASP A 346 -11.90 -20.85 13.08
N MET A 347 -11.26 -20.43 14.18
CA MET A 347 -9.86 -19.95 14.15
C MET A 347 -8.87 -21.03 13.70
N LEU A 348 -8.89 -22.16 14.41
CA LEU A 348 -8.05 -23.34 14.15
C LEU A 348 -8.63 -24.23 13.05
N PHE A 349 -9.74 -23.86 12.44
CA PHE A 349 -10.41 -24.68 11.44
C PHE A 349 -9.47 -25.10 10.30
N ALA A 350 -8.77 -24.13 9.73
CA ALA A 350 -7.85 -24.35 8.61
C ALA A 350 -6.70 -25.29 9.02
N THR A 351 -6.07 -25.04 10.18
CA THR A 351 -5.06 -25.93 10.78
C THR A 351 -5.58 -27.35 10.96
N ARG A 352 -6.77 -27.53 11.53
CA ARG A 352 -7.34 -28.87 11.80
C ARG A 352 -7.69 -29.62 10.52
N ILE A 353 -8.19 -28.94 9.48
CA ILE A 353 -8.41 -29.58 8.17
C ILE A 353 -7.08 -30.09 7.62
N VAL A 354 -6.05 -29.25 7.56
CA VAL A 354 -4.78 -29.66 6.97
C VAL A 354 -4.11 -30.76 7.79
N GLN A 355 -4.30 -30.80 9.11
CA GLN A 355 -3.90 -31.94 9.94
C GLN A 355 -4.67 -33.21 9.57
N ALA A 356 -5.99 -33.11 9.36
CA ALA A 356 -6.83 -34.25 9.03
C ALA A 356 -6.44 -34.91 7.69
N VAL A 357 -5.96 -34.12 6.71
CA VAL A 357 -5.53 -34.55 5.37
C VAL A 357 -4.01 -34.47 5.14
N GLY A 358 -3.24 -34.29 6.21
CA GLY A 358 -1.84 -33.85 6.12
C GLY A 358 -0.95 -34.79 5.32
N LYS A 359 -1.12 -36.11 5.48
CA LYS A 359 -0.36 -37.10 4.72
C LYS A 359 -0.57 -36.96 3.21
N ASP A 360 -1.82 -36.86 2.77
CA ASP A 360 -2.16 -36.70 1.35
C ASP A 360 -1.57 -35.40 0.78
N LEU A 361 -1.65 -34.31 1.54
CA LEU A 361 -1.09 -33.01 1.12
C LEU A 361 0.44 -33.02 1.12
N MET A 362 1.08 -33.72 2.05
CA MET A 362 2.53 -33.93 2.02
C MET A 362 2.91 -34.74 0.78
N ASP A 363 2.19 -35.78 0.41
CA ASP A 363 2.54 -36.52 -0.82
C ASP A 363 2.28 -35.69 -2.08
N PHE A 364 1.22 -34.87 -2.10
CA PHE A 364 0.85 -34.02 -3.23
C PHE A 364 1.80 -32.84 -3.46
N THR A 365 2.32 -32.24 -2.38
CA THR A 365 3.20 -31.06 -2.41
C THR A 365 4.69 -31.41 -2.45
N ASP A 366 5.04 -32.70 -2.55
CA ASP A 366 6.44 -33.12 -2.65
C ASP A 366 7.04 -32.68 -4.00
N GLY A 367 8.02 -31.78 -3.92
CA GLY A 367 8.72 -31.24 -5.09
C GLY A 367 9.41 -32.32 -5.94
N ARG A 368 9.77 -33.48 -5.36
CA ARG A 368 10.40 -34.58 -6.10
C ARG A 368 9.46 -35.24 -7.11
N VAL A 369 8.16 -35.20 -6.85
CA VAL A 369 7.11 -35.79 -7.70
C VAL A 369 6.44 -34.72 -8.57
N ASP A 370 6.48 -33.45 -8.14
CA ASP A 370 6.01 -32.28 -8.91
C ASP A 370 4.54 -32.36 -9.36
N ARG A 371 3.69 -32.94 -8.49
CA ARG A 371 2.25 -33.07 -8.73
C ARG A 371 1.51 -31.74 -8.54
N CYS A 372 1.95 -30.94 -7.57
CA CYS A 372 1.41 -29.61 -7.28
C CYS A 372 2.39 -28.55 -7.80
N LYS A 373 2.06 -27.91 -8.93
CA LYS A 373 2.97 -26.96 -9.59
C LYS A 373 2.74 -25.53 -9.11
N CYS A 374 1.53 -25.23 -8.67
CA CYS A 374 1.15 -23.91 -8.19
C CYS A 374 0.09 -23.96 -7.08
N ILE A 375 -0.18 -22.81 -6.46
CA ILE A 375 -1.21 -22.71 -5.40
C ILE A 375 -2.62 -22.96 -5.95
N ALA A 376 -2.87 -22.77 -7.25
CA ALA A 376 -4.16 -23.13 -7.84
C ALA A 376 -4.42 -24.64 -7.82
N ASP A 377 -3.38 -25.47 -8.01
CA ASP A 377 -3.46 -26.94 -7.90
C ASP A 377 -3.72 -27.34 -6.45
N LEU A 378 -2.96 -26.77 -5.50
CA LEU A 378 -3.17 -26.97 -4.07
C LEU A 378 -4.60 -26.62 -3.64
N ARG A 379 -5.11 -25.49 -4.13
CA ARG A 379 -6.49 -25.05 -3.88
C ARG A 379 -7.51 -26.06 -4.40
N TYR A 380 -7.30 -26.58 -5.61
CA TYR A 380 -8.17 -27.60 -6.19
C TYR A 380 -8.17 -28.87 -5.33
N GLU A 381 -6.99 -29.37 -4.97
CA GLU A 381 -6.83 -30.56 -4.12
C GLU A 381 -7.53 -30.38 -2.76
N LEU A 382 -7.28 -29.27 -2.07
CA LEU A 382 -7.96 -28.94 -0.81
C LEU A 382 -9.48 -28.87 -0.98
N SER A 383 -9.96 -28.27 -2.07
CA SER A 383 -11.40 -28.18 -2.34
C SER A 383 -12.03 -29.57 -2.47
N VAL A 384 -11.39 -30.48 -3.21
CA VAL A 384 -11.84 -31.87 -3.35
C VAL A 384 -11.94 -32.57 -1.98
N LYS A 385 -10.94 -32.40 -1.12
CA LYS A 385 -10.97 -32.97 0.24
C LYS A 385 -12.09 -32.39 1.11
N LEU A 386 -12.43 -31.11 0.95
CA LEU A 386 -13.49 -30.46 1.72
C LEU A 386 -14.91 -30.94 1.36
N TRP A 387 -15.11 -31.49 0.16
CA TRP A 387 -16.38 -32.14 -0.20
C TRP A 387 -16.57 -33.51 0.46
N ASN A 388 -15.52 -34.08 1.06
CA ASN A 388 -15.60 -35.36 1.73
C ASN A 388 -16.13 -35.20 3.17
N LYS A 389 -17.37 -35.66 3.37
CA LYS A 389 -18.07 -35.58 4.67
C LYS A 389 -17.33 -36.29 5.81
N LYS A 390 -16.57 -37.36 5.54
CA LYS A 390 -15.78 -38.06 6.57
C LYS A 390 -14.63 -37.18 7.09
N ILE A 391 -14.04 -36.36 6.21
CA ILE A 391 -12.96 -35.44 6.57
C ILE A 391 -13.51 -34.28 7.42
N LEU A 392 -14.67 -33.72 7.04
CA LEU A 392 -15.35 -32.73 7.86
C LEU A 392 -15.74 -33.30 9.23
N MET A 393 -16.27 -34.52 9.28
CA MET A 393 -16.58 -35.20 10.54
C MET A 393 -15.34 -35.37 11.43
N LYS A 394 -14.20 -35.79 10.86
CA LYS A 394 -12.92 -35.92 11.58
C LYS A 394 -12.43 -34.57 12.11
N THR A 395 -12.66 -33.48 11.38
CA THR A 395 -12.23 -32.12 11.74
C THR A 395 -13.07 -31.52 12.87
N HIS A 396 -14.39 -31.75 12.86
CA HIS A 396 -15.32 -31.16 13.82
C HIS A 396 -15.65 -32.07 15.01
N GLY A 397 -15.39 -33.38 14.91
CA GLY A 397 -15.91 -34.38 15.83
C GLY A 397 -17.44 -34.60 15.74
N VAL A 398 -18.11 -33.91 14.82
CA VAL A 398 -19.56 -33.99 14.55
C VAL A 398 -19.83 -33.95 13.06
N TYR A 399 -20.95 -34.54 12.63
CA TYR A 399 -21.35 -34.54 11.23
C TYR A 399 -21.86 -33.15 10.80
N LEU A 400 -21.23 -32.57 9.76
CA LEU A 400 -21.66 -31.33 9.13
C LEU A 400 -21.83 -31.53 7.62
N ASN A 401 -22.90 -30.95 7.07
CA ASN A 401 -23.21 -31.02 5.65
C ASN A 401 -22.48 -29.97 4.79
N SER A 402 -22.01 -28.87 5.39
CA SER A 402 -21.29 -27.81 4.69
C SER A 402 -20.48 -26.95 5.65
N LEU A 403 -19.50 -26.22 5.12
CA LEU A 403 -18.70 -25.25 5.86
C LEU A 403 -19.52 -24.01 6.26
N ARG A 404 -19.29 -23.55 7.49
CA ARG A 404 -19.84 -22.30 8.00
C ARG A 404 -19.18 -21.10 7.34
N PRO A 405 -19.84 -19.93 7.31
CA PRO A 405 -19.23 -18.71 6.76
C PRO A 405 -17.87 -18.38 7.38
N GLY A 406 -17.73 -18.44 8.71
CA GLY A 406 -16.47 -18.15 9.42
C GLY A 406 -15.34 -19.12 9.08
N GLU A 407 -15.64 -20.40 8.98
CA GLU A 407 -14.71 -21.45 8.52
C GLU A 407 -14.19 -21.18 7.09
N LYS A 408 -15.09 -20.84 6.16
CA LYS A 408 -14.71 -20.45 4.79
C LYS A 408 -13.83 -19.20 4.78
N ILE A 409 -13.98 -18.32 5.75
CA ILE A 409 -13.17 -17.11 5.85
C ILE A 409 -11.76 -17.45 6.32
N GLN A 410 -11.65 -18.24 7.38
CA GLN A 410 -10.35 -18.61 7.97
C GLN A 410 -9.54 -19.47 7.00
N LEU A 411 -10.20 -20.34 6.24
CA LEU A 411 -9.54 -21.09 5.17
C LEU A 411 -8.99 -20.16 4.07
N ARG A 412 -9.75 -19.14 3.65
CA ARG A 412 -9.28 -18.14 2.68
C ARG A 412 -8.12 -17.30 3.22
N ARG A 413 -8.12 -16.97 4.52
CA ARG A 413 -7.00 -16.28 5.20
C ARG A 413 -5.73 -17.12 5.18
N MET A 414 -5.82 -18.41 5.49
CA MET A 414 -4.68 -19.32 5.37
C MET A 414 -4.17 -19.38 3.93
N MET A 415 -5.07 -19.60 2.96
CA MET A 415 -4.69 -19.66 1.55
C MET A 415 -4.07 -18.36 1.03
N SER A 416 -4.52 -17.19 1.50
CA SER A 416 -3.93 -15.91 1.11
C SER A 416 -2.49 -15.71 1.58
N ARG A 417 -1.99 -16.53 2.52
CA ARG A 417 -0.58 -16.50 2.91
C ARG A 417 0.34 -17.10 1.86
N TYR A 418 -0.21 -17.86 0.91
CA TYR A 418 0.56 -18.51 -0.16
C TYR A 418 0.19 -17.97 -1.54
N TRP A 419 -0.99 -17.37 -1.67
CA TRP A 419 -1.46 -16.75 -2.91
C TRP A 419 -0.73 -15.43 -3.15
N GLU A 420 0.05 -15.32 -4.22
CA GLU A 420 0.83 -14.11 -4.55
C GLU A 420 1.64 -13.56 -3.36
N ASN A 421 2.32 -14.47 -2.64
CA ASN A 421 3.19 -14.13 -1.53
C ASN A 421 4.33 -15.17 -1.39
N LEU A 422 5.53 -14.78 -1.80
CA LEU A 422 6.76 -15.57 -1.68
C LEU A 422 7.41 -15.48 -0.29
N GLY A 423 7.21 -14.38 0.43
CA GLY A 423 7.83 -14.11 1.72
C GLY A 423 7.27 -14.98 2.85
N PRO A 424 7.94 -15.09 4.00
CA PRO A 424 7.46 -15.91 5.12
C PRO A 424 6.26 -15.29 5.86
N PHE A 425 6.06 -13.98 5.68
CA PHE A 425 5.08 -13.15 6.37
C PHE A 425 3.65 -13.39 5.93
N ALA A 426 2.72 -12.91 6.74
CA ALA A 426 1.30 -12.92 6.47
C ALA A 426 0.93 -12.08 5.23
N LEU A 427 1.76 -11.08 4.90
CA LEU A 427 1.56 -10.10 3.83
C LEU A 427 2.65 -10.22 2.76
N ASP A 428 2.30 -9.97 1.50
CA ASP A 428 3.26 -9.68 0.43
C ASP A 428 3.84 -8.27 0.66
N LEU A 429 5.02 -8.23 1.29
CA LEU A 429 5.67 -6.99 1.68
C LEU A 429 6.21 -6.18 0.50
N VAL A 430 6.57 -6.82 -0.62
CA VAL A 430 6.99 -6.08 -1.83
C VAL A 430 5.80 -5.27 -2.31
N GLY A 431 4.66 -5.94 -2.55
CA GLY A 431 3.47 -5.24 -3.00
C GLY A 431 2.95 -4.21 -2.00
N ALA A 432 3.09 -4.46 -0.69
CA ALA A 432 2.70 -3.49 0.34
C ALA A 432 3.54 -2.21 0.25
N VAL A 433 4.87 -2.31 0.15
CA VAL A 433 5.75 -1.15 -0.03
C VAL A 433 5.40 -0.38 -1.31
N ILE A 434 5.16 -1.07 -2.42
CA ILE A 434 4.80 -0.42 -3.69
C ILE A 434 3.49 0.35 -3.58
N ARG A 435 2.46 -0.24 -2.96
CA ARG A 435 1.18 0.46 -2.71
C ARG A 435 1.37 1.65 -1.78
N GLN A 436 2.07 1.49 -0.67
CA GLN A 436 2.36 2.61 0.25
C GLN A 436 3.19 3.72 -0.42
N GLY A 437 4.01 3.40 -1.42
CA GLY A 437 4.73 4.38 -2.24
C GLY A 437 3.83 5.42 -2.92
N THR A 438 2.58 5.06 -3.28
CA THR A 438 1.58 6.01 -3.80
C THR A 438 1.15 7.02 -2.73
N PHE A 439 1.04 6.59 -1.47
CA PHE A 439 0.73 7.48 -0.35
C PHE A 439 1.91 8.42 -0.07
N VAL A 440 3.12 7.86 0.02
CA VAL A 440 4.39 8.61 0.18
C VAL A 440 4.50 9.73 -0.86
N ASP A 441 4.35 9.41 -2.15
CA ASP A 441 4.40 10.38 -3.25
C ASP A 441 3.43 11.55 -3.08
N LYS A 442 2.19 11.24 -2.69
CA LYS A 442 1.14 12.24 -2.53
C LYS A 442 1.41 13.14 -1.33
N MET A 443 1.87 12.57 -0.21
CA MET A 443 2.19 13.33 1.00
C MET A 443 3.39 14.26 0.77
N ASP A 444 4.42 13.75 0.10
CA ASP A 444 5.61 14.52 -0.27
C ASP A 444 5.27 15.66 -1.23
N ARG A 445 4.51 15.38 -2.30
CA ARG A 445 4.07 16.42 -3.24
C ARG A 445 3.15 17.47 -2.61
N ILE A 446 2.32 17.12 -1.64
CA ILE A 446 1.52 18.09 -0.89
C ILE A 446 2.42 19.05 -0.11
N ASP A 447 3.55 18.55 0.37
CA ASP A 447 4.64 19.33 0.96
C ASP A 447 4.24 20.09 2.24
N TRP A 448 3.53 19.41 3.15
CA TRP A 448 3.14 20.03 4.43
C TRP A 448 4.30 20.29 5.38
N LEU A 449 5.45 19.63 5.22
CA LEU A 449 6.61 19.85 6.07
C LEU A 449 7.09 21.30 5.99
N HIS A 450 7.11 21.88 4.79
CA HIS A 450 7.51 23.27 4.57
C HIS A 450 6.37 24.28 4.80
N SER A 451 5.21 23.84 5.29
CA SER A 451 4.11 24.74 5.61
C SER A 451 4.36 25.47 6.94
N PRO A 452 4.22 26.82 7.00
CA PRO A 452 4.33 27.57 8.26
C PRO A 452 3.24 27.20 9.27
N THR A 453 2.19 26.47 8.85
CA THR A 453 1.07 26.04 9.69
C THR A 453 1.05 24.51 9.90
N VAL A 454 2.19 23.83 9.76
CA VAL A 454 2.27 22.36 9.87
C VAL A 454 1.68 21.83 11.19
N PHE A 455 1.95 22.48 12.32
CA PHE A 455 1.40 22.09 13.63
C PHE A 455 -0.12 22.23 13.70
N ASP A 456 -0.67 23.38 13.27
CA ASP A 456 -2.11 23.59 13.21
C ASP A 456 -2.78 22.62 12.22
N THR A 457 -2.10 22.29 11.13
CA THR A 457 -2.56 21.29 10.16
C THR A 457 -2.66 19.92 10.80
N MET A 458 -1.67 19.49 11.58
CA MET A 458 -1.73 18.25 12.36
C MET A 458 -2.88 18.27 13.38
N ASP A 459 -3.06 19.38 14.11
CA ASP A 459 -4.13 19.50 15.11
C ASP A 459 -5.53 19.40 14.47
N ARG A 460 -5.72 19.96 13.27
CA ARG A 460 -6.98 19.84 12.51
C ARG A 460 -7.21 18.42 12.00
N LEU A 461 -6.20 17.77 11.41
CA LEU A 461 -6.37 16.41 10.87
C LEU A 461 -6.58 15.37 11.97
N ILE A 462 -6.00 15.55 13.17
CA ILE A 462 -6.20 14.63 14.29
C ILE A 462 -7.67 14.67 14.75
N LYS A 463 -8.27 15.87 14.87
CA LYS A 463 -9.72 16.01 15.16
C LYS A 463 -10.58 15.33 14.09
N LYS A 464 -10.21 15.49 12.82
CA LYS A 464 -10.89 14.83 11.70
C LYS A 464 -10.75 13.30 11.77
N TYR A 465 -9.57 12.80 12.13
CA TYR A 465 -9.28 11.38 12.34
C TYR A 465 -10.11 10.79 13.49
N GLU A 466 -10.30 11.50 14.59
CA GLU A 466 -11.16 11.03 15.69
C GLU A 466 -12.61 10.80 15.22
N VAL A 467 -13.16 11.72 14.41
CA VAL A 467 -14.49 11.55 13.80
C VAL A 467 -14.49 10.38 12.83
N PHE A 468 -13.47 10.24 11.98
CA PHE A 468 -13.34 9.12 11.06
C PHE A 468 -13.30 7.77 11.78
N PHE A 469 -12.54 7.69 12.88
CA PHE A 469 -12.45 6.48 13.68
C PHE A 469 -13.79 6.14 14.34
N ARG A 470 -14.54 7.15 14.81
CA ARG A 470 -15.91 6.98 15.30
C ARG A 470 -16.84 6.42 14.21
N ILE A 471 -16.72 6.89 12.96
CA ILE A 471 -17.49 6.34 11.83
C ILE A 471 -17.24 4.82 11.69
N MET A 472 -15.97 4.38 11.75
CA MET A 472 -15.63 2.96 11.65
C MET A 472 -16.19 2.13 12.80
N ILE A 473 -16.10 2.64 14.03
CA ILE A 473 -16.62 1.97 15.24
C ILE A 473 -18.14 1.81 15.17
N GLU A 474 -18.86 2.88 14.83
CA GLU A 474 -20.33 2.89 14.83
C GLU A 474 -20.94 2.13 13.64
N ASN A 475 -20.14 1.82 12.61
CA ASN A 475 -20.61 1.22 11.36
C ASN A 475 -19.73 0.04 10.90
N PRO A 476 -19.56 -1.03 11.71
CA PRO A 476 -18.62 -2.13 11.42
C PRO A 476 -18.95 -2.96 10.17
N GLY A 477 -20.13 -2.77 9.56
CA GLY A 477 -20.53 -3.40 8.29
C GLY A 477 -20.32 -2.53 7.04
N HIS A 478 -19.75 -1.34 7.18
CA HIS A 478 -19.49 -0.41 6.09
C HIS A 478 -18.00 -0.08 6.00
N MET A 479 -17.52 0.11 4.77
CA MET A 479 -16.14 0.51 4.51
C MET A 479 -16.03 2.04 4.58
N ALA A 480 -15.35 2.55 5.61
CA ALA A 480 -14.92 3.94 5.65
C ALA A 480 -13.63 4.10 4.83
N VAL A 481 -13.51 5.21 4.10
CA VAL A 481 -12.35 5.49 3.23
C VAL A 481 -11.75 6.83 3.64
N PRO A 482 -10.47 6.87 4.03
CA PRO A 482 -9.85 8.08 4.52
C PRO A 482 -9.54 9.08 3.39
N THR A 483 -9.40 10.34 3.79
CA THR A 483 -8.68 11.37 3.02
C THR A 483 -7.19 11.29 3.38
N LEU A 484 -6.28 11.84 2.57
CA LEU A 484 -4.83 11.78 2.81
C LEU A 484 -4.41 12.28 4.20
N ASP A 485 -5.00 13.39 4.66
CA ASP A 485 -4.79 13.95 6.01
C ASP A 485 -5.23 12.97 7.13
N VAL A 486 -6.40 12.35 6.96
CA VAL A 486 -6.93 11.35 7.91
C VAL A 486 -6.08 10.07 7.92
N ASP A 487 -5.62 9.64 6.74
CA ASP A 487 -4.83 8.42 6.60
C ASP A 487 -3.44 8.58 7.19
N LEU A 488 -2.82 9.78 7.10
CA LEU A 488 -1.58 10.11 7.80
C LEU A 488 -1.72 9.86 9.31
N ALA A 489 -2.77 10.39 9.94
CA ALA A 489 -3.01 10.15 11.37
C ALA A 489 -3.29 8.67 11.67
N TRP A 490 -4.01 7.98 10.79
CA TRP A 490 -4.34 6.57 10.97
C TRP A 490 -3.11 5.67 10.88
N HIS A 491 -2.26 5.86 9.87
CA HIS A 491 -0.98 5.18 9.72
C HIS A 491 -0.05 5.46 10.90
N THR A 492 0.04 6.73 11.33
CA THR A 492 0.81 7.12 12.52
C THR A 492 0.36 6.36 13.76
N HIS A 493 -0.96 6.15 13.92
CA HIS A 493 -1.50 5.40 15.04
C HIS A 493 -1.14 3.90 14.95
N GLN A 494 -1.22 3.30 13.76
CA GLN A 494 -0.88 1.89 13.52
C GLN A 494 0.60 1.58 13.81
N LEU A 495 1.48 2.56 13.64
CA LEU A 495 2.90 2.49 14.01
C LEU A 495 3.15 2.45 15.53
N SER A 496 2.09 2.51 16.34
CA SER A 496 2.06 2.11 17.75
C SER A 496 1.13 0.89 17.94
N PRO A 497 1.53 -0.33 17.50
CA PRO A 497 0.60 -1.44 17.25
C PRO A 497 -0.20 -1.89 18.49
N SER A 498 0.46 -1.97 19.65
CA SER A 498 -0.21 -2.31 20.92
C SER A 498 -1.21 -1.25 21.37
N ARG A 499 -0.86 0.03 21.21
CA ARG A 499 -1.76 1.16 21.53
C ARG A 499 -2.96 1.17 20.59
N TYR A 500 -2.72 1.03 19.30
CA TYR A 500 -3.75 0.96 18.27
C TYR A 500 -4.73 -0.19 18.49
N TYR A 501 -4.24 -1.37 18.88
CA TYR A 501 -5.07 -2.52 19.25
C TYR A 501 -5.96 -2.24 20.46
N LYS A 502 -5.39 -1.69 21.54
CA LYS A 502 -6.15 -1.32 22.75
C LYS A 502 -7.20 -0.24 22.44
N TYR A 503 -6.85 0.78 21.67
CA TYR A 503 -7.76 1.84 21.26
C TYR A 503 -8.92 1.29 20.41
N SER A 504 -8.61 0.52 19.36
CA SER A 504 -9.61 -0.09 18.47
C SER A 504 -10.59 -0.99 19.23
N THR A 505 -10.08 -1.76 20.18
CA THR A 505 -10.87 -2.77 20.86
C THR A 505 -11.61 -2.27 22.10
N SER A 506 -11.18 -1.15 22.71
CA SER A 506 -11.85 -0.58 23.90
C SER A 506 -13.12 0.22 23.56
N LYS A 507 -13.28 0.65 22.31
CA LYS A 507 -14.35 1.58 21.89
C LYS A 507 -15.59 0.88 21.30
N ALA A 508 -15.78 -0.42 21.52
CA ALA A 508 -16.92 -1.14 20.94
C ALA A 508 -18.27 -0.51 21.35
N PRO A 509 -19.21 -0.28 20.40
CA PRO A 509 -20.51 0.27 20.73
C PRO A 509 -21.29 -0.69 21.65
N LEU A 510 -22.25 -0.17 22.41
CA LEU A 510 -23.05 -0.96 23.33
C LEU A 510 -23.75 -2.12 22.57
N GLY A 511 -23.48 -3.37 22.95
CA GLY A 511 -23.99 -4.56 22.25
C GLY A 511 -23.24 -4.93 20.96
N GLY A 512 -22.23 -4.17 20.56
CA GLY A 512 -21.35 -4.46 19.42
C GLY A 512 -20.24 -5.47 19.74
N LYS A 513 -19.64 -6.05 18.70
CA LYS A 513 -18.50 -6.95 18.84
C LYS A 513 -17.20 -6.14 19.00
N ARG A 514 -16.41 -6.47 20.02
CA ARG A 514 -15.02 -6.04 20.15
C ARG A 514 -14.27 -6.37 18.85
N THR A 515 -13.67 -5.37 18.21
CA THR A 515 -13.03 -5.53 16.89
C THR A 515 -11.70 -4.80 16.87
N PHE A 516 -10.66 -5.47 16.40
CA PHE A 516 -9.40 -4.83 16.07
C PHE A 516 -9.52 -4.26 14.65
N ILE A 517 -9.68 -2.95 14.50
CA ILE A 517 -9.93 -2.32 13.20
C ILE A 517 -8.71 -2.53 12.30
N ASP A 518 -8.94 -3.10 11.12
CA ASP A 518 -7.88 -3.38 10.14
C ASP A 518 -7.71 -2.22 9.17
N HIS A 519 -6.56 -2.21 8.49
CA HIS A 519 -6.31 -1.36 7.33
C HIS A 519 -6.13 -2.28 6.13
N ASP A 520 -7.18 -2.39 5.31
CA ASP A 520 -7.17 -3.28 4.15
C ASP A 520 -6.22 -2.71 3.09
N ASP A 521 -5.05 -3.32 2.93
CA ASP A 521 -4.02 -2.86 1.99
C ASP A 521 -4.32 -3.22 0.52
N LYS A 522 -5.42 -3.94 0.24
CA LYS A 522 -5.90 -4.24 -1.13
C LYS A 522 -7.42 -4.10 -1.23
N VAL A 523 -7.91 -3.04 -1.89
CA VAL A 523 -9.34 -2.75 -2.10
C VAL A 523 -9.63 -2.50 -3.58
N GLU A 524 -10.73 -3.08 -4.08
CA GLU A 524 -11.20 -2.84 -5.45
C GLU A 524 -11.55 -1.35 -5.66
N GLU A 525 -11.02 -0.73 -6.72
CA GLU A 525 -11.15 0.70 -7.01
C GLU A 525 -12.61 1.21 -6.92
N GLY A 526 -13.58 0.47 -7.46
CA GLY A 526 -14.99 0.87 -7.43
C GLY A 526 -15.56 0.99 -6.01
N LYS A 527 -15.13 0.11 -5.09
CA LYS A 527 -15.55 0.14 -3.68
C LYS A 527 -14.94 1.31 -2.93
N LEU A 528 -13.72 1.72 -3.27
CA LEU A 528 -13.09 2.90 -2.67
C LEU A 528 -13.90 4.14 -2.98
N SER A 529 -14.34 4.32 -4.23
CA SER A 529 -15.15 5.49 -4.57
C SER A 529 -16.51 5.49 -3.86
N ASP A 530 -17.17 4.33 -3.73
CA ASP A 530 -18.45 4.23 -3.03
C ASP A 530 -18.28 4.47 -1.51
N GLY A 531 -17.25 3.86 -0.92
CA GLY A 531 -16.89 4.04 0.49
C GLY A 531 -16.51 5.48 0.82
N PHE A 532 -15.81 6.19 -0.08
CA PHE A 532 -15.45 7.59 0.09
C PHE A 532 -16.67 8.52 0.06
N ALA A 533 -17.60 8.29 -0.88
CA ALA A 533 -18.87 9.01 -0.91
C ALA A 533 -19.69 8.77 0.37
N TRP A 534 -19.75 7.52 0.83
CA TRP A 534 -20.44 7.16 2.07
C TRP A 534 -19.78 7.78 3.32
N THR A 535 -18.44 7.76 3.40
CA THR A 535 -17.68 8.35 4.50
C THR A 535 -17.91 9.86 4.58
N SER A 536 -17.87 10.55 3.43
CA SER A 536 -18.16 11.98 3.34
C SER A 536 -19.54 12.32 3.89
N LYS A 537 -20.53 11.49 3.54
CA LYS A 537 -21.91 11.61 4.03
C LYS A 537 -22.02 11.40 5.54
N MET A 538 -21.31 10.42 6.10
CA MET A 538 -21.30 10.14 7.55
C MET A 538 -20.60 11.25 8.32
N TYR A 539 -19.43 11.68 7.86
CA TYR A 539 -18.68 12.78 8.46
C TYR A 539 -19.54 14.04 8.58
N ARG A 540 -20.20 14.45 7.50
CA ARG A 540 -21.10 15.61 7.51
C ARG A 540 -22.22 15.46 8.55
N ARG A 541 -22.82 14.27 8.67
CA ARG A 541 -23.89 14.03 9.66
C ARG A 541 -23.37 14.17 11.09
N LEU A 542 -22.19 13.61 11.35
CA LEU A 542 -21.55 13.57 12.66
C LEU A 542 -20.94 14.90 13.11
N THR A 543 -20.65 15.80 12.16
CA THR A 543 -20.10 17.15 12.39
C THR A 543 -21.12 18.25 12.13
N ASP A 544 -22.38 17.87 11.96
CA ASP A 544 -23.50 18.77 11.70
C ASP A 544 -23.30 19.73 10.50
N GLY A 545 -22.62 19.28 9.45
CA GLY A 545 -22.42 20.05 8.22
C GLY A 545 -20.96 20.26 7.79
N GLY A 546 -19.99 19.65 8.49
CA GLY A 546 -18.59 19.69 8.06
C GLY A 546 -18.36 19.03 6.71
N VAL A 547 -17.46 19.59 5.91
CA VAL A 547 -17.02 19.03 4.63
C VAL A 547 -15.87 18.06 4.88
N TYR A 548 -16.01 16.81 4.42
CA TYR A 548 -14.97 15.79 4.64
C TYR A 548 -13.73 15.98 3.76
N SER A 549 -13.92 16.30 2.48
CA SER A 549 -12.83 16.54 1.53
C SER A 549 -12.94 17.96 1.01
N GLU A 550 -11.98 18.80 1.40
CA GLU A 550 -11.90 20.20 0.99
C GLU A 550 -11.27 20.36 -0.41
N CYS A 551 -10.65 19.31 -0.96
CA CYS A 551 -10.14 19.28 -2.33
C CYS A 551 -11.22 19.60 -3.38
N THR A 552 -10.87 20.46 -4.32
CA THR A 552 -11.69 20.99 -5.42
C THR A 552 -11.46 20.28 -6.76
N CYS A 553 -10.79 19.12 -6.78
CA CYS A 553 -10.62 18.33 -8.01
C CYS A 553 -11.97 17.88 -8.60
N TRP A 554 -11.98 17.60 -9.90
CA TRP A 554 -13.18 17.17 -10.63
C TRP A 554 -13.89 15.97 -9.97
N TYR A 555 -13.12 15.02 -9.44
CA TYR A 555 -13.64 13.83 -8.76
C TYR A 555 -14.29 14.16 -7.40
N CYS A 556 -13.64 15.00 -6.59
CA CYS A 556 -14.18 15.40 -5.28
C CYS A 556 -15.47 16.22 -5.45
N GLU A 557 -15.51 17.12 -6.44
CA GLU A 557 -16.72 17.87 -6.80
C GLU A 557 -17.85 16.95 -7.29
N ALA A 558 -17.52 15.99 -8.15
CA ALA A 558 -18.47 14.98 -8.62
C ALA A 558 -19.03 14.12 -7.48
N THR A 559 -18.21 13.82 -6.47
CA THR A 559 -18.58 12.97 -5.33
C THR A 559 -19.42 13.74 -4.31
N ARG A 560 -19.09 15.01 -4.03
CA ARG A 560 -19.89 15.88 -3.13
C ARG A 560 -21.27 16.20 -3.71
N THR A 561 -21.38 16.28 -5.03
CA THR A 561 -22.58 16.76 -5.72
C THR A 561 -23.89 16.04 -5.32
N PRO A 562 -24.01 14.71 -5.42
CA PRO A 562 -25.27 14.03 -5.11
C PRO A 562 -25.69 14.16 -3.66
N ASP A 563 -24.72 14.09 -2.74
CA ASP A 563 -24.96 14.15 -1.31
C ASP A 563 -25.43 15.54 -0.86
N LEU A 564 -24.97 16.59 -1.53
CA LEU A 564 -25.34 17.96 -1.25
C LEU A 564 -26.58 18.40 -2.02
N TYR A 565 -26.68 18.20 -3.34
CA TYR A 565 -27.66 18.94 -4.17
C TYR A 565 -28.82 18.11 -4.72
N ASP A 566 -28.73 16.78 -4.74
CA ASP A 566 -29.77 15.92 -5.36
C ASP A 566 -30.88 15.51 -4.37
N ARG A 567 -31.00 16.19 -3.22
CA ARG A 567 -31.97 15.86 -2.15
C ARG A 567 -33.22 16.72 -2.19
N TRP A 568 -34.39 16.07 -2.16
CA TRP A 568 -35.72 16.69 -2.14
C TRP A 568 -36.04 17.41 -0.82
N ILE A 569 -35.61 16.85 0.32
CA ILE A 569 -35.73 17.48 1.65
C ILE A 569 -34.33 17.79 2.17
N THR A 570 -34.07 19.08 2.42
CA THR A 570 -32.75 19.56 2.88
C THR A 570 -32.72 19.62 4.40
N ALA A 571 -31.98 18.70 5.03
CA ALA A 571 -31.67 18.79 6.47
C ALA A 571 -30.73 19.97 6.75
N GLY A 572 -30.75 20.52 7.97
CA GLY A 572 -29.91 21.65 8.37
C GLY A 572 -28.41 21.42 8.13
N SER A 573 -27.91 20.23 8.44
CA SER A 573 -26.50 19.84 8.18
C SER A 573 -26.14 19.85 6.70
N VAL A 574 -27.08 19.54 5.80
CA VAL A 574 -26.87 19.62 4.35
C VAL A 574 -26.80 21.08 3.90
N SER A 575 -27.66 21.94 4.44
CA SER A 575 -27.63 23.37 4.13
C SER A 575 -26.30 24.02 4.52
N ARG A 576 -25.81 23.74 5.74
CA ARG A 576 -24.50 24.20 6.21
C ARG A 576 -23.36 23.67 5.35
N ALA A 577 -23.39 22.38 5.01
CA ALA A 577 -22.37 21.77 4.15
C ALA A 577 -22.37 22.33 2.72
N ARG A 578 -23.54 22.68 2.17
CA ARG A 578 -23.64 23.40 0.89
C ARG A 578 -22.93 24.75 1.00
N ALA A 579 -23.28 25.56 1.99
CA ALA A 579 -22.66 26.87 2.19
C ALA A 579 -21.13 26.76 2.36
N ALA A 580 -20.65 25.78 3.12
CA ALA A 580 -19.22 25.54 3.30
C ALA A 580 -18.53 25.09 2.00
N ALA A 581 -19.13 24.15 1.25
CA ALA A 581 -18.61 23.68 -0.02
C ALA A 581 -18.58 24.79 -1.08
N ASP A 582 -19.56 25.68 -1.05
CA ASP A 582 -19.69 26.80 -1.98
C ASP A 582 -18.53 27.81 -1.86
N LEU A 583 -17.89 27.89 -0.69
CA LEU A 583 -16.78 28.79 -0.39
C LEU A 583 -15.40 28.16 -0.57
N LEU A 584 -15.30 26.86 -0.91
CA LEU A 584 -14.01 26.16 -0.99
C LEU A 584 -13.06 26.75 -2.04
N HIS A 585 -13.59 27.21 -3.17
CA HIS A 585 -12.78 27.82 -4.23
C HIS A 585 -12.25 29.21 -3.85
N ASP A 586 -12.85 29.87 -2.87
CA ASP A 586 -12.50 31.21 -2.43
C ASP A 586 -11.62 31.20 -1.16
N ARG A 587 -11.38 30.02 -0.58
CA ARG A 587 -10.62 29.86 0.66
C ARG A 587 -9.11 29.91 0.38
N PRO A 588 -8.35 30.82 1.04
CA PRO A 588 -6.91 30.95 0.80
C PRO A 588 -6.10 29.74 1.30
N ASP A 589 -6.66 28.94 2.22
CA ASP A 589 -6.04 27.74 2.75
C ASP A 589 -6.33 26.47 1.92
N VAL A 590 -7.11 26.59 0.85
CA VAL A 590 -7.38 25.53 -0.12
C VAL A 590 -6.67 25.87 -1.42
N SER A 591 -5.74 25.02 -1.86
CA SER A 591 -4.99 25.27 -3.09
C SER A 591 -5.92 25.17 -4.32
N SER A 592 -5.67 26.00 -5.34
CA SER A 592 -6.32 25.84 -6.64
C SER A 592 -5.75 24.65 -7.43
N ASP A 593 -4.53 24.19 -7.12
CA ASP A 593 -3.96 22.95 -7.62
C ASP A 593 -4.50 21.76 -6.81
N PRO A 594 -5.32 20.88 -7.41
CA PRO A 594 -5.89 19.77 -6.67
C PRO A 594 -4.87 18.73 -6.19
N ASN A 595 -3.66 18.67 -6.78
CA ASN A 595 -2.59 17.78 -6.32
C ASN A 595 -1.93 18.26 -5.02
N LYS A 596 -2.14 19.54 -4.65
CA LYS A 596 -1.67 20.13 -3.40
C LYS A 596 -2.72 20.10 -2.28
N ASN A 597 -3.87 19.45 -2.51
CA ASN A 597 -4.94 19.35 -1.52
C ASN A 597 -5.16 17.90 -1.07
N PRO A 598 -5.48 17.64 0.21
CA PRO A 598 -5.84 16.31 0.66
C PRO A 598 -7.18 15.89 0.04
N HIS A 599 -7.15 14.85 -0.79
CA HIS A 599 -8.31 14.16 -1.32
C HIS A 599 -8.36 12.70 -0.85
N ILE A 600 -9.14 11.85 -1.50
CA ILE A 600 -9.22 10.41 -1.20
C ILE A 600 -7.82 9.77 -1.12
N SER A 601 -7.57 9.01 -0.06
CA SER A 601 -6.42 8.11 -0.01
C SER A 601 -6.82 6.77 -0.65
N SER A 602 -6.06 6.36 -1.66
CA SER A 602 -6.37 5.25 -2.57
C SER A 602 -5.15 4.38 -2.87
N HIS A 603 -4.13 4.45 -2.02
CA HIS A 603 -2.88 3.71 -2.18
C HIS A 603 -3.10 2.18 -2.18
N ASN A 604 -4.18 1.71 -1.56
CA ASN A 604 -4.63 0.32 -1.56
C ASN A 604 -5.49 -0.09 -2.77
N ALA A 605 -5.69 0.80 -3.75
CA ALA A 605 -6.53 0.53 -4.92
C ALA A 605 -5.94 -0.56 -5.83
N ILE A 606 -6.75 -1.58 -6.12
CA ILE A 606 -6.37 -2.70 -6.99
C ILE A 606 -7.46 -3.03 -8.01
N ARG A 607 -7.08 -3.80 -9.04
CA ARG A 607 -7.98 -4.33 -10.08
C ARG A 607 -8.21 -5.84 -9.95
N PRO A 608 -9.43 -6.34 -10.18
CA PRO A 608 -9.68 -7.77 -10.26
C PRO A 608 -9.15 -8.36 -11.58
N THR A 609 -8.41 -9.47 -11.54
CA THR A 609 -7.87 -10.10 -12.76
C THR A 609 -8.91 -10.86 -13.61
N THR A 610 -10.03 -11.31 -13.03
CA THR A 610 -10.92 -12.34 -13.61
C THR A 610 -12.34 -11.90 -13.97
N LYS A 611 -12.62 -10.60 -14.18
CA LYS A 611 -13.98 -10.13 -14.56
C LYS A 611 -14.00 -9.24 -15.80
N TYR A 612 -13.74 -9.84 -16.97
CA TYR A 612 -13.65 -9.10 -18.24
C TYR A 612 -14.94 -8.45 -18.75
N TYR A 613 -16.15 -8.82 -18.26
CA TYR A 613 -17.41 -8.24 -18.78
C TYR A 613 -18.25 -7.48 -17.73
N ARG A 614 -18.62 -8.09 -16.60
CA ARG A 614 -19.46 -7.39 -15.59
C ARG A 614 -18.73 -6.22 -14.92
N CYS A 615 -17.44 -6.37 -14.58
CA CYS A 615 -16.66 -5.31 -13.94
C CYS A 615 -16.43 -4.13 -14.90
N GLY A 616 -16.20 -4.39 -16.19
CA GLY A 616 -16.11 -3.36 -17.22
C GLY A 616 -17.38 -2.51 -17.32
N LEU A 617 -18.56 -3.13 -17.34
CA LEU A 617 -19.84 -2.40 -17.40
C LEU A 617 -20.07 -1.52 -16.16
N PHE A 618 -19.84 -2.06 -14.95
CA PHE A 618 -19.96 -1.27 -13.71
C PHE A 618 -18.99 -0.09 -13.68
N ARG A 619 -17.74 -0.30 -14.12
CA ARG A 619 -16.73 0.77 -14.22
C ARG A 619 -17.18 1.87 -15.18
N THR A 620 -17.64 1.51 -16.38
CA THR A 620 -18.16 2.48 -17.36
C THR A 620 -19.40 3.21 -16.86
N MET A 621 -20.29 2.55 -16.10
CA MET A 621 -21.44 3.23 -15.47
C MET A 621 -21.00 4.22 -14.39
N GLN A 622 -20.04 3.82 -13.52
CA GLN A 622 -19.51 4.68 -12.47
C GLN A 622 -18.80 5.90 -13.05
N GLU A 623 -17.98 5.71 -14.09
CA GLU A 623 -17.34 6.76 -14.88
C GLU A 623 -18.37 7.76 -15.44
N LYS A 624 -19.37 7.28 -16.18
CA LYS A 624 -20.44 8.13 -16.73
C LYS A 624 -21.20 8.89 -15.65
N ARG A 625 -21.46 8.26 -14.50
CA ARG A 625 -22.11 8.89 -13.35
C ARG A 625 -21.26 10.02 -12.77
N LEU A 626 -19.96 9.79 -12.59
CA LEU A 626 -19.04 10.81 -12.07
C LEU A 626 -18.92 11.99 -13.04
N ILE A 627 -18.79 11.73 -14.34
CA ILE A 627 -18.76 12.78 -15.38
C ILE A 627 -20.06 13.60 -15.35
N SER A 628 -21.23 12.94 -15.29
CA SER A 628 -22.52 13.62 -15.19
C SER A 628 -22.62 14.50 -13.94
N ASN A 629 -22.16 14.00 -12.79
CA ASN A 629 -22.16 14.76 -11.55
C ASN A 629 -21.20 15.96 -11.61
N TYR A 630 -20.02 15.78 -12.19
CA TYR A 630 -19.06 16.86 -12.41
C TYR A 630 -19.65 17.95 -13.32
N GLN A 631 -20.26 17.58 -14.43
CA GLN A 631 -20.94 18.53 -15.33
C GLN A 631 -22.06 19.30 -14.61
N LYS A 632 -22.80 18.65 -13.70
CA LYS A 632 -23.77 19.36 -12.86
C LYS A 632 -23.08 20.36 -11.93
N ALA A 633 -21.93 20.01 -11.34
CA ALA A 633 -21.15 20.91 -10.48
C ALA A 633 -20.62 22.12 -11.26
N ALA A 634 -20.01 21.90 -12.42
CA ALA A 634 -19.49 22.95 -13.30
C ALA A 634 -20.60 23.95 -13.69
N ARG A 635 -21.77 23.47 -14.13
CA ARG A 635 -22.92 24.33 -14.44
C ARG A 635 -23.42 25.15 -13.24
N ARG A 636 -23.23 24.69 -12.00
CA ARG A 636 -23.58 25.47 -10.81
C ARG A 636 -22.53 26.54 -10.52
N ALA A 637 -21.25 26.20 -10.66
CA ALA A 637 -20.15 27.15 -10.51
C ALA A 637 -20.26 28.29 -11.53
N GLU A 638 -20.51 27.98 -12.81
CA GLU A 638 -20.74 28.98 -13.86
C GLU A 638 -21.90 29.92 -13.53
N LYS A 639 -23.04 29.39 -13.05
CA LYS A 639 -24.20 30.20 -12.65
C LYS A 639 -23.91 31.14 -11.46
N ARG A 640 -22.96 30.79 -10.60
CA ARG A 640 -22.51 31.67 -9.51
C ARG A 640 -21.54 32.73 -10.02
N GLY A 641 -20.58 32.31 -10.85
CA GLY A 641 -19.65 33.21 -11.51
C GLY A 641 -20.36 34.28 -12.35
N GLN A 642 -21.46 33.94 -13.03
CA GLN A 642 -22.29 34.91 -13.75
C GLN A 642 -23.05 35.92 -12.86
N ARG A 643 -23.18 35.67 -11.55
CA ARG A 643 -23.80 36.60 -10.59
C ARG A 643 -22.79 37.53 -9.92
N SER A 644 -21.50 37.25 -10.04
CA SER A 644 -20.39 38.11 -9.63
C SER A 644 -19.78 38.75 -10.87
N ASP A 645 -19.67 40.08 -10.97
CA ASP A 645 -19.18 40.80 -12.17
C ASP A 645 -17.69 40.56 -12.53
N SER A 646 -17.10 39.44 -12.12
CA SER A 646 -15.75 39.03 -12.49
C SER A 646 -15.78 37.98 -13.60
N LYS A 647 -15.43 38.40 -14.83
CA LYS A 647 -15.12 37.49 -15.93
C LYS A 647 -13.80 36.78 -15.61
N SER A 648 -13.84 35.51 -15.22
CA SER A 648 -12.66 34.64 -15.26
C SER A 648 -12.68 33.79 -16.55
N SER A 649 -11.48 33.57 -17.07
CA SER A 649 -11.18 32.97 -18.37
C SER A 649 -11.66 31.52 -18.48
N ASN A 650 -12.32 31.23 -19.61
CA ASN A 650 -12.60 29.87 -20.10
C ASN A 650 -11.31 29.04 -20.15
N SER A 651 -11.19 28.05 -19.28
CA SER A 651 -10.40 26.84 -19.55
C SER A 651 -11.37 25.66 -19.67
N GLN A 652 -12.08 25.59 -20.80
CA GLN A 652 -12.72 24.35 -21.24
C GLN A 652 -11.59 23.40 -21.70
N GLY A 653 -11.06 22.62 -20.76
CA GLY A 653 -10.33 21.41 -21.11
C GLY A 653 -11.33 20.31 -21.39
N ASP A 654 -11.44 19.89 -22.65
CA ASP A 654 -12.18 18.70 -23.05
C ASP A 654 -11.68 17.49 -22.21
N PRO A 655 -12.52 16.68 -21.56
CA PRO A 655 -12.09 15.62 -20.65
C PRO A 655 -11.60 14.39 -21.41
N GLN A 656 -10.86 14.58 -22.51
CA GLN A 656 -10.56 13.51 -23.46
C GLN A 656 -9.32 12.71 -23.04
N TYR A 657 -8.39 13.29 -22.28
CA TYR A 657 -7.22 12.61 -21.74
C TYR A 657 -6.76 13.20 -20.40
N TYR A 658 -6.44 12.33 -19.42
CA TYR A 658 -5.79 12.69 -18.16
C TYR A 658 -4.30 12.34 -18.26
N MET A 659 -3.42 13.21 -17.76
CA MET A 659 -1.97 13.00 -17.78
C MET A 659 -1.41 12.94 -16.36
N PRO A 660 -1.52 11.81 -15.63
CA PRO A 660 -0.84 11.66 -14.37
C PRO A 660 0.68 11.59 -14.59
N TYR A 661 1.45 12.04 -13.60
CA TYR A 661 2.90 11.89 -13.57
C TYR A 661 3.28 10.57 -12.89
N ALA A 662 3.91 9.68 -13.63
CA ALA A 662 4.47 8.42 -13.16
C ALA A 662 6.00 8.50 -13.18
N PHE A 663 6.66 8.35 -12.02
CA PHE A 663 8.11 8.46 -11.88
C PHE A 663 8.71 9.72 -12.57
N GLY A 664 8.02 10.85 -12.44
CA GLY A 664 8.44 12.15 -13.02
C GLY A 664 8.07 12.36 -14.50
N TYR A 665 7.43 11.39 -15.17
CA TYR A 665 7.01 11.51 -16.56
C TYR A 665 5.49 11.54 -16.73
N PRO A 666 4.94 12.43 -17.56
CA PRO A 666 3.51 12.43 -17.85
C PRO A 666 3.16 11.25 -18.77
N ILE A 667 2.19 10.43 -18.35
CA ILE A 667 1.66 9.31 -19.14
C ILE A 667 0.25 9.63 -19.62
N VAL A 668 -0.10 9.28 -20.87
CA VAL A 668 -1.42 9.62 -21.41
C VAL A 668 -2.43 8.53 -21.05
N MET A 669 -3.53 8.91 -20.39
CA MET A 669 -4.61 8.00 -20.05
C MET A 669 -5.97 8.51 -20.55
N PRO A 670 -6.84 7.67 -21.14
CA PRO A 670 -8.18 8.09 -21.57
C PRO A 670 -9.07 8.58 -20.41
N PHE A 671 -8.93 7.97 -19.23
CA PHE A 671 -9.65 8.35 -18.03
C PHE A 671 -8.86 7.94 -16.79
N TYR A 672 -8.71 8.86 -15.85
CA TYR A 672 -8.12 8.57 -14.54
C TYR A 672 -8.82 9.41 -13.47
N ALA A 673 -9.15 8.77 -12.36
CA ALA A 673 -9.70 9.40 -11.17
C ALA A 673 -8.85 9.03 -9.95
N PRO A 674 -8.75 9.91 -8.94
CA PRO A 674 -7.92 9.66 -7.76
C PRO A 674 -8.20 8.37 -6.99
N TYR A 675 -9.37 7.75 -7.12
CA TYR A 675 -9.71 6.47 -6.47
C TYR A 675 -9.17 5.24 -7.20
N MET A 676 -8.69 5.41 -8.44
CA MET A 676 -8.21 4.32 -9.28
C MET A 676 -6.80 3.92 -8.89
N MET A 677 -6.45 2.68 -9.23
CA MET A 677 -5.09 2.14 -9.11
C MET A 677 -4.06 3.11 -9.70
N ASP A 678 -2.95 3.28 -8.99
CA ASP A 678 -1.84 4.14 -9.42
C ASP A 678 -1.32 3.69 -10.81
N PRO A 679 -1.35 4.56 -11.82
CA PRO A 679 -0.98 4.21 -13.18
C PRO A 679 0.53 4.02 -13.36
N SER A 680 1.31 4.45 -12.37
CA SER A 680 2.74 4.19 -12.27
C SER A 680 3.05 2.72 -12.03
N ILE A 681 2.08 1.91 -11.57
CA ILE A 681 2.27 0.49 -11.25
C ILE A 681 1.97 -0.40 -12.45
N ASN A 682 3.00 -1.04 -13.01
CA ASN A 682 2.93 -2.07 -14.05
C ASN A 682 2.95 -3.48 -13.43
N CYS A 683 2.02 -4.33 -13.85
CA CYS A 683 1.88 -5.69 -13.32
C CYS A 683 3.10 -6.60 -13.55
N HIS A 684 3.88 -6.37 -14.60
CA HIS A 684 4.99 -7.24 -15.01
C HIS A 684 6.34 -6.83 -14.41
N SER A 685 6.39 -5.70 -13.72
CA SER A 685 7.61 -5.20 -13.08
C SER A 685 7.98 -5.99 -11.81
N TYR A 686 7.07 -6.79 -11.26
CA TYR A 686 7.17 -7.40 -9.93
C TYR A 686 6.97 -8.91 -9.97
N ALA A 687 7.62 -9.64 -9.06
CA ALA A 687 7.45 -11.08 -8.85
C ALA A 687 6.02 -11.50 -8.49
N ASP A 688 5.31 -10.67 -7.74
CA ASP A 688 3.91 -10.79 -7.38
C ASP A 688 3.22 -9.47 -7.75
N ASN A 689 2.07 -9.51 -8.42
CA ASN A 689 1.42 -8.31 -8.95
C ASN A 689 0.84 -7.43 -7.80
N PRO A 690 1.38 -6.22 -7.57
CA PRO A 690 0.91 -5.35 -6.48
C PRO A 690 -0.41 -4.65 -6.78
N ALA A 691 -0.78 -4.56 -8.06
CA ALA A 691 -1.89 -3.81 -8.60
C ALA A 691 -3.16 -4.64 -8.82
N CYS A 692 -3.04 -5.97 -8.79
CA CYS A 692 -4.17 -6.87 -9.06
C CYS A 692 -4.29 -7.99 -8.05
N VAL A 693 -5.51 -8.51 -7.94
CA VAL A 693 -5.82 -9.69 -7.12
C VAL A 693 -6.73 -10.63 -7.88
N ASN A 694 -6.47 -11.93 -7.71
CA ASN A 694 -7.33 -12.96 -8.28
C ASN A 694 -8.58 -13.16 -7.42
N PHE A 695 -9.65 -12.44 -7.76
CA PHE A 695 -10.98 -12.70 -7.22
C PHE A 695 -11.63 -13.85 -7.99
N THR A 696 -11.22 -15.10 -7.78
CA THR A 696 -12.02 -16.24 -8.25
C THR A 696 -13.30 -16.35 -7.40
N SER A 697 -14.26 -15.47 -7.63
CA SER A 697 -15.60 -15.55 -7.06
C SER A 697 -16.44 -16.50 -7.90
N ALA A 698 -16.27 -17.80 -7.70
CA ALA A 698 -17.39 -18.70 -7.89
C ALA A 698 -18.16 -18.67 -6.55
N ASP A 699 -19.34 -18.08 -6.55
CA ASP A 699 -20.26 -18.16 -5.41
C ASP A 699 -20.44 -19.63 -5.07
N GLY A 700 -19.91 -20.05 -3.91
CA GLY A 700 -19.87 -21.45 -3.48
C GLY A 700 -18.48 -22.04 -3.21
N ASN A 701 -17.37 -21.43 -3.65
CA ASN A 701 -16.04 -22.02 -3.47
C ASN A 701 -15.29 -21.50 -2.22
N CYS A 702 -15.08 -22.38 -1.25
CA CYS A 702 -14.54 -22.09 0.09
C CYS A 702 -13.05 -21.75 0.14
N CYS A 703 -12.29 -22.03 -0.94
CA CYS A 703 -10.85 -21.81 -1.02
C CYS A 703 -10.45 -20.65 -1.97
N SER A 704 -11.38 -19.75 -2.31
CA SER A 704 -11.12 -18.64 -3.24
C SER A 704 -10.22 -17.54 -2.63
N GLY A 705 -9.22 -17.07 -3.38
CA GLY A 705 -8.14 -16.19 -2.90
C GLY A 705 -8.54 -14.86 -2.25
N THR A 706 -7.58 -14.31 -1.50
CA THR A 706 -7.50 -13.05 -0.73
C THR A 706 -8.73 -12.57 0.04
N CYS A 707 -8.47 -12.06 1.25
CA CYS A 707 -9.49 -11.62 2.19
C CYS A 707 -10.08 -10.22 1.92
N GLY A 708 -9.87 -9.61 0.75
CA GLY A 708 -10.49 -8.31 0.39
C GLY A 708 -12.03 -8.30 0.28
N LYS A 709 -12.70 -9.36 0.76
CA LYS A 709 -14.16 -9.53 0.79
C LYS A 709 -14.77 -9.40 2.19
N LEU A 710 -14.02 -9.10 3.23
CA LEU A 710 -14.37 -9.62 4.56
C LEU A 710 -15.04 -8.72 5.59
N PHE A 711 -15.54 -7.55 5.19
CA PHE A 711 -16.48 -6.80 6.04
C PHE A 711 -17.81 -6.42 5.38
N ILE A 712 -18.18 -7.04 4.25
CA ILE A 712 -19.41 -6.65 3.54
C ILE A 712 -20.33 -7.86 3.26
N HIS A 713 -21.38 -7.95 4.09
CA HIS A 713 -22.68 -8.62 3.96
C HIS A 713 -22.83 -10.15 3.74
N PRO A 714 -23.70 -10.82 4.54
CA PRO A 714 -24.73 -11.69 3.98
C PRO A 714 -25.87 -10.85 3.38
N ALA A 715 -26.33 -11.23 2.19
CA ALA A 715 -27.41 -10.57 1.48
C ALA A 715 -28.70 -10.54 2.32
N ALA A 716 -29.28 -9.35 2.48
CA ALA A 716 -30.70 -9.16 2.71
C ALA A 716 -31.26 -8.50 1.45
N SER A 717 -31.82 -9.32 0.56
CA SER A 717 -32.73 -8.87 -0.49
C SER A 717 -34.11 -9.42 -0.12
N ILE A 718 -34.88 -8.61 0.60
CA ILE A 718 -36.34 -8.64 0.56
C ILE A 718 -36.72 -7.30 -0.07
N GLU A 719 -36.95 -7.34 -1.38
CA GLU A 719 -38.04 -6.65 -2.07
C GLU A 719 -38.50 -7.59 -3.19
#